data_AF-A0A0C2X0Z3-F1
#
_entry.id   AF-A0A0C2X0Z3-F1
#
_cell.length_a   1.000
_cell.length_b   1.000
_cell.length_c   1.000
_cell.angle_alpha   90.00
_cell.angle_beta   90.00
_cell.angle_gamma   90.00
#
_symmetry.space_group_name_H-M   'P 1'
#
loop_
_entity.id
_entity.type
_entity.pdbx_description
1 polymer ?
#
loop_
_entity_poly.entity_id
_entity_poly.type
_entity_poly.pdbx_seq_one_letter_code
_entity_poly.pdbx_strand_id
1 'polypeptide(L)'
;MELGLLIPGLVDDVVGEIFHQFIAVDWEGPFLLMLVSKGWRDLVLSRPSFWIWIKIDDLQTDWSEKVIIGQALSRGLLLQVVVRIPFTHFDDISELLSRCGSIILDTSTHTRIHTGESGPVTQELFDQREGYYQDVHKEIVQTLSALSLLDLPIYMESLDGASFAYSTWTISERVRKEKTLKDQFQDMPLPLITRLVLRNKDKPKPQRIKISTIWPYLPSMPFLKELEISDNFMGVDRVSDIDYITLESLQRLEIDCPTHWLSKAPFKGDPQISLSKNGLRVGLFGLLHRLQAPLLHTLSLIGYPNEIIDTLTSVQGFCILTLEVSLLRLQELVPQLLLGQGNSWHPLCNYMIKIAQIPKNSPLEPVLGVLLSFAPGGCQLRLIGDHRLKGYIKSIKSTIDVIKYSRQSAMGIEAYEVQYQVPLSHTQGQTFPSEYMLDVTCIEMEEAPLDDYDLWKSTPERLVLTGGSYAGMEVQLCEMIHAGTLTSLDIGDSFEAGSVIVWSHIEFRLTALTSLRCITDDFLVLAVPLVMPQLADLTLTRPKNLPDPRSLQPLISQRGCFAKLVTLRFEEFPSPWSSVFEYIIAFRALGTDGGVTTIELPGQPHTSIVSQLVQVLGNELEEFDVGQAPQVNGPPGCVACLRSGWNCFNATTCTRFLASQKVSITKDTYVPESD
;
A
#
# COMPACT_ATOMS: atom_id res chain seq x y z
N MET A 1 -13.18 -32.27 -11.09
CA MET A 1 -14.26 -31.30 -11.27
C MET A 1 -13.58 -29.95 -11.41
N GLU A 2 -13.50 -29.46 -12.64
CA GLU A 2 -12.73 -28.26 -13.00
C GLU A 2 -13.51 -27.03 -12.56
N LEU A 3 -12.90 -26.18 -11.72
CA LEU A 3 -13.51 -24.96 -11.18
C LEU A 3 -13.92 -23.99 -12.31
N GLY A 4 -13.28 -24.08 -13.48
CA GLY A 4 -13.63 -23.36 -14.70
C GLY A 4 -15.07 -23.54 -15.19
N LEU A 5 -15.80 -24.57 -14.72
CA LEU A 5 -17.25 -24.72 -15.01
C LEU A 5 -18.16 -23.88 -14.09
N LEU A 6 -17.70 -23.50 -12.90
CA LEU A 6 -18.48 -22.70 -11.95
C LEU A 6 -18.34 -21.19 -12.21
N ILE A 7 -17.16 -20.75 -12.69
CA ILE A 7 -16.89 -19.36 -13.07
C ILE A 7 -16.01 -19.36 -14.35
N PRO A 8 -16.63 -19.32 -15.54
CA PRO A 8 -15.88 -19.31 -16.80
C PRO A 8 -14.93 -18.11 -16.90
N GLY A 9 -13.65 -18.35 -17.20
CA GLY A 9 -12.64 -17.33 -17.47
C GLY A 9 -11.71 -16.96 -16.31
N LEU A 10 -11.89 -17.53 -15.13
CA LEU A 10 -11.07 -17.25 -13.95
C LEU A 10 -10.10 -18.42 -13.71
N VAL A 11 -8.79 -18.16 -13.71
CA VAL A 11 -7.73 -19.18 -13.56
C VAL A 11 -7.93 -19.91 -12.23
N ASP A 12 -7.90 -21.25 -12.25
CA ASP A 12 -8.17 -22.12 -11.08
C ASP A 12 -7.35 -21.71 -9.83
N ASP A 13 -6.13 -21.19 -10.00
CA ASP A 13 -5.28 -20.72 -8.91
C ASP A 13 -5.77 -19.40 -8.29
N VAL A 14 -6.28 -18.47 -9.09
CA VAL A 14 -6.84 -17.19 -8.62
C VAL A 14 -8.17 -17.42 -7.94
N VAL A 15 -9.01 -18.29 -8.50
CA VAL A 15 -10.25 -18.73 -7.86
C VAL A 15 -9.95 -19.44 -6.54
N GLY A 16 -8.93 -20.31 -6.54
CA GLY A 16 -8.42 -20.98 -5.35
C GLY A 16 -7.95 -20.02 -4.27
N GLU A 17 -7.22 -18.96 -4.63
CA GLU A 17 -6.73 -17.95 -3.70
C GLU A 17 -7.86 -17.02 -3.22
N ILE A 18 -8.78 -16.60 -4.09
CA ILE A 18 -9.97 -15.84 -3.69
C ILE A 18 -10.81 -16.66 -2.71
N PHE A 19 -11.01 -17.94 -2.99
CA PHE A 19 -11.70 -18.83 -2.07
C PHE A 19 -10.90 -19.06 -0.79
N HIS A 20 -9.57 -19.16 -0.85
CA HIS A 20 -8.76 -19.25 0.36
C HIS A 20 -8.90 -17.98 1.21
N GLN A 21 -8.82 -16.78 0.62
CA GLN A 21 -8.97 -15.52 1.35
C GLN A 21 -10.40 -15.29 1.84
N PHE A 22 -11.44 -15.73 1.12
CA PHE A 22 -12.83 -15.44 1.48
C PHE A 22 -13.46 -16.54 2.35
N ILE A 23 -13.25 -17.80 1.99
CA ILE A 23 -13.74 -18.96 2.74
C ILE A 23 -12.90 -19.18 3.99
N ALA A 24 -11.58 -18.97 3.94
CA ALA A 24 -10.77 -19.26 5.13
C ALA A 24 -10.84 -18.14 6.18
N VAL A 25 -11.20 -16.92 5.78
CA VAL A 25 -11.49 -15.81 6.71
C VAL A 25 -12.87 -15.95 7.36
N ASP A 26 -13.87 -16.45 6.62
CA ASP A 26 -15.16 -16.82 7.20
C ASP A 26 -15.14 -18.29 7.64
N TRP A 27 -14.87 -18.54 8.92
CA TRP A 27 -14.77 -19.89 9.49
C TRP A 27 -16.02 -20.78 9.29
N GLU A 28 -17.21 -20.22 9.00
CA GLU A 28 -18.39 -21.00 8.56
C GLU A 28 -18.43 -21.25 7.06
N GLY A 29 -17.65 -20.51 6.28
CA GLY A 29 -17.58 -20.54 4.83
C GLY A 29 -17.56 -21.96 4.25
N PRO A 30 -16.65 -22.87 4.68
CA PRO A 30 -16.62 -24.23 4.15
C PRO A 30 -17.94 -24.98 4.40
N PHE A 31 -18.51 -24.83 5.59
CA PHE A 31 -19.75 -25.48 5.99
C PHE A 31 -20.95 -24.91 5.23
N LEU A 32 -21.04 -23.59 5.07
CA LEU A 32 -22.09 -22.92 4.32
C LEU A 32 -22.05 -23.33 2.84
N LEU A 33 -20.87 -23.42 2.24
CA LEU A 33 -20.71 -23.82 0.85
C LEU A 33 -21.15 -25.27 0.60
N MET A 34 -20.99 -26.18 1.57
CA MET A 34 -21.52 -27.53 1.46
C MET A 34 -23.06 -27.59 1.34
N LEU A 35 -23.75 -26.55 1.80
CA LEU A 35 -25.21 -26.42 1.76
C LEU A 35 -25.72 -25.82 0.45
N VAL A 36 -24.89 -25.10 -0.31
CA VAL A 36 -25.31 -24.39 -1.53
C VAL A 36 -25.72 -25.35 -2.65
N SER A 37 -24.85 -26.28 -3.04
CA SER A 37 -25.14 -27.30 -4.06
C SER A 37 -24.24 -28.51 -3.91
N LYS A 38 -24.56 -29.61 -4.62
CA LYS A 38 -23.70 -30.80 -4.68
C LYS A 38 -22.31 -30.47 -5.26
N GLY A 39 -22.24 -29.61 -6.28
CA GLY A 39 -20.97 -29.19 -6.86
C GLY A 39 -20.10 -28.41 -5.85
N TRP A 40 -20.68 -27.48 -5.10
CA TRP A 40 -19.95 -26.77 -4.05
C TRP A 40 -19.47 -27.69 -2.94
N ARG A 41 -20.32 -28.64 -2.53
CA ARG A 41 -19.95 -29.65 -1.54
C ARG A 41 -18.77 -30.50 -2.00
N ASP A 42 -18.85 -31.06 -3.21
CA ASP A 42 -17.79 -31.90 -3.76
C ASP A 42 -16.48 -31.11 -3.91
N LEU A 43 -16.58 -29.82 -4.28
CA LEU A 43 -15.44 -28.91 -4.37
C LEU A 43 -14.77 -28.71 -3.01
N VAL A 44 -15.52 -28.29 -1.99
CA VAL A 44 -14.98 -28.00 -0.66
C VAL A 44 -14.40 -29.26 0.00
N LEU A 45 -15.06 -30.42 -0.16
CA LEU A 45 -14.55 -31.70 0.36
C LEU A 45 -13.27 -32.18 -0.36
N SER A 46 -13.06 -31.75 -1.60
CA SER A 46 -11.87 -32.11 -2.38
C SER A 46 -10.62 -31.29 -2.00
N ARG A 47 -10.77 -30.19 -1.26
CA ARG A 47 -9.70 -29.22 -0.97
C ARG A 47 -9.38 -29.12 0.53
N PRO A 48 -8.36 -29.85 1.03
CA PRO A 48 -7.99 -29.84 2.45
C PRO A 48 -7.60 -28.46 2.99
N SER A 49 -7.06 -27.57 2.15
CA SER A 49 -6.65 -26.22 2.55
C SER A 49 -7.79 -25.32 3.02
N PHE A 50 -9.04 -25.61 2.64
CA PHE A 50 -10.22 -24.88 3.15
C PHE A 50 -10.58 -25.24 4.59
N TRP A 51 -10.00 -26.32 5.13
CA TRP A 51 -10.33 -26.86 6.44
C TRP A 51 -9.22 -26.63 7.47
N ILE A 52 -8.19 -25.84 7.13
CA ILE A 52 -7.09 -25.54 8.05
C ILE A 52 -7.47 -24.49 9.09
N TRP A 53 -8.45 -23.63 8.78
CA TRP A 53 -8.97 -22.62 9.69
C TRP A 53 -10.12 -23.19 10.50
N ILE A 54 -9.95 -23.23 11.83
CA ILE A 54 -10.93 -23.81 12.75
C ILE A 54 -11.23 -22.77 13.82
N LYS A 55 -12.48 -22.28 13.86
CA LYS A 55 -12.95 -21.45 14.97
C LYS A 55 -13.56 -22.31 16.06
N ILE A 56 -13.12 -22.05 17.29
CA ILE A 56 -13.57 -22.72 18.50
C ILE A 56 -14.33 -21.68 19.31
N ASP A 57 -15.62 -21.93 19.49
CA ASP A 57 -16.57 -21.03 20.13
C ASP A 57 -17.53 -21.88 20.96
N ASP A 58 -17.31 -21.96 22.27
CA ASP A 58 -18.12 -22.77 23.18
C ASP A 58 -19.58 -22.31 23.31
N LEU A 59 -19.93 -21.13 22.77
CA LEU A 59 -21.32 -20.70 22.67
C LEU A 59 -22.07 -21.36 21.51
N GLN A 60 -21.38 -21.95 20.56
CA GLN A 60 -22.01 -22.66 19.44
C GLN A 60 -22.22 -24.11 19.81
N THR A 61 -23.44 -24.61 19.70
CA THR A 61 -23.75 -25.98 20.13
C THR A 61 -23.00 -27.05 19.33
N ASP A 62 -22.47 -26.71 18.15
CA ASP A 62 -21.81 -27.62 17.21
C ASP A 62 -20.31 -27.36 17.03
N TRP A 63 -19.68 -26.57 17.92
CA TRP A 63 -18.26 -26.21 17.78
C TRP A 63 -17.36 -27.46 17.80
N SER A 64 -17.68 -28.44 18.64
CA SER A 64 -16.85 -29.63 18.83
C SER A 64 -16.85 -30.52 17.58
N GLU A 65 -18.02 -30.67 16.96
CA GLU A 65 -18.21 -31.41 15.71
C GLU A 65 -17.50 -30.70 14.56
N LYS A 66 -17.60 -29.37 14.49
CA LYS A 66 -16.89 -28.56 13.50
C LYS A 66 -15.37 -28.71 13.64
N VAL A 67 -14.83 -28.73 14.85
CA VAL A 67 -13.40 -28.98 15.12
C VAL A 67 -12.98 -30.36 14.59
N ILE A 68 -13.72 -31.42 14.94
CA ILE A 68 -13.42 -32.78 14.49
C ILE A 68 -13.47 -32.88 12.96
N ILE A 69 -14.49 -32.30 12.34
CA ILE A 69 -14.66 -32.28 10.88
C ILE A 69 -13.49 -31.53 10.22
N GLY A 70 -13.16 -30.31 10.69
CA GLY A 70 -12.05 -29.53 10.15
C GLY A 70 -10.69 -30.25 10.31
N GLN A 71 -10.44 -30.82 11.48
CA GLN A 71 -9.23 -31.59 11.76
C GLN A 71 -9.11 -32.81 10.84
N ALA A 72 -10.21 -33.53 10.56
CA ALA A 72 -10.22 -34.67 9.66
C ALA A 72 -10.05 -34.25 8.19
N LEU A 73 -10.79 -33.24 7.75
CA LEU A 73 -10.84 -32.81 6.35
C LEU A 73 -9.59 -32.01 5.92
N SER A 74 -8.83 -31.45 6.86
CA SER A 74 -7.51 -30.84 6.61
C SER A 74 -6.41 -31.85 6.21
N ARG A 75 -6.66 -33.16 6.33
CA ARG A 75 -5.76 -34.26 5.87
C ARG A 75 -4.29 -34.13 6.30
N GLY A 76 -4.05 -33.69 7.53
CA GLY A 76 -2.70 -33.60 8.10
C GLY A 76 -2.02 -32.24 7.94
N LEU A 77 -2.62 -31.28 7.24
CA LEU A 77 -2.10 -29.91 7.19
C LEU A 77 -2.08 -29.25 8.58
N LEU A 78 -1.17 -28.29 8.76
CA LEU A 78 -1.09 -27.47 9.98
C LEU A 78 -2.34 -26.60 10.09
N LEU A 79 -2.90 -26.55 11.30
CA LEU A 79 -4.15 -25.86 11.59
C LEU A 79 -3.89 -24.43 12.06
N GLN A 80 -4.76 -23.52 11.66
CA GLN A 80 -4.85 -22.16 12.18
C GLN A 80 -6.12 -22.09 13.03
N VAL A 81 -5.94 -22.12 14.34
CA VAL A 81 -7.05 -22.24 15.28
C VAL A 81 -7.41 -20.88 15.84
N VAL A 82 -8.65 -20.46 15.65
CA VAL A 82 -9.20 -19.23 16.24
C VAL A 82 -9.98 -19.63 17.48
N VAL A 83 -9.47 -19.31 18.67
CA VAL A 83 -10.17 -19.56 19.94
C VAL A 83 -10.88 -18.30 20.37
N ARG A 84 -12.20 -18.36 20.46
CA ARG A 84 -12.99 -17.30 21.07
C ARG A 84 -12.76 -17.30 22.58
N ILE A 85 -12.55 -16.14 23.19
CA ILE A 85 -12.41 -16.00 24.64
C ILE A 85 -13.70 -15.40 25.25
N PRO A 86 -14.16 -15.88 26.42
CA PRO A 86 -13.64 -17.01 27.21
C PRO A 86 -13.84 -18.34 26.50
N PHE A 87 -12.98 -19.31 26.82
CA PHE A 87 -13.13 -20.69 26.40
C PHE A 87 -12.82 -21.62 27.56
N THR A 88 -13.80 -22.42 27.99
CA THR A 88 -13.65 -23.28 29.18
C THR A 88 -13.26 -24.72 28.86
N HIS A 89 -13.15 -25.08 27.58
CA HIS A 89 -13.02 -26.47 27.10
C HIS A 89 -11.63 -26.76 26.51
N PHE A 90 -10.56 -26.16 27.06
CA PHE A 90 -9.19 -26.35 26.55
C PHE A 90 -8.71 -27.80 26.57
N ASP A 91 -9.14 -28.57 27.56
CA ASP A 91 -8.80 -29.99 27.67
C ASP A 91 -9.31 -30.79 26.46
N ASP A 92 -10.51 -30.44 25.97
CA ASP A 92 -11.20 -31.13 24.86
C ASP A 92 -10.50 -30.89 23.50
N ILE A 93 -9.67 -29.86 23.40
CA ILE A 93 -8.96 -29.50 22.15
C ILE A 93 -7.47 -29.80 22.23
N SER A 94 -6.98 -30.40 23.32
CA SER A 94 -5.56 -30.70 23.53
C SER A 94 -4.93 -31.51 22.38
N GLU A 95 -5.67 -32.47 21.81
CA GLU A 95 -5.22 -33.25 20.64
C GLU A 95 -5.07 -32.38 19.39
N LEU A 96 -5.94 -31.37 19.22
CA LEU A 96 -5.90 -30.43 18.11
C LEU A 96 -4.63 -29.58 18.14
N LEU A 97 -4.21 -29.16 19.35
CA LEU A 97 -3.07 -28.27 19.58
C LEU A 97 -1.77 -28.87 19.05
N SER A 98 -1.62 -30.19 19.02
CA SER A 98 -0.46 -30.88 18.44
C SER A 98 -0.29 -30.67 16.93
N ARG A 99 -1.37 -30.27 16.23
CA ARG A 99 -1.38 -30.00 14.78
C ARG A 99 -1.52 -28.51 14.45
N CYS A 100 -1.56 -27.64 15.45
CA CYS A 100 -1.67 -26.21 15.24
C CYS A 100 -0.34 -25.64 14.70
N GLY A 101 -0.40 -24.86 13.63
CA GLY A 101 0.69 -23.97 13.21
C GLY A 101 0.60 -22.59 13.88
N SER A 102 -0.60 -22.17 14.27
CA SER A 102 -0.82 -20.91 15.01
C SER A 102 -2.15 -20.92 15.75
N ILE A 103 -2.23 -20.15 16.84
CA ILE A 103 -3.47 -19.91 17.59
C ILE A 103 -3.80 -18.41 17.52
N ILE A 104 -5.06 -18.07 17.26
CA ILE A 104 -5.55 -16.69 17.24
C ILE A 104 -6.62 -16.58 18.32
N LEU A 105 -6.44 -15.66 19.26
CA LEU A 105 -7.39 -15.41 20.33
C LEU A 105 -8.33 -14.29 19.89
N ASP A 106 -9.60 -14.63 19.66
CA ASP A 106 -10.66 -13.71 19.22
C ASP A 106 -11.48 -13.24 20.43
N THR A 107 -11.46 -11.93 20.69
CA THR A 107 -12.24 -11.30 21.77
C THR A 107 -13.42 -10.47 21.28
N SER A 108 -13.66 -10.44 19.96
CA SER A 108 -14.67 -9.60 19.30
C SER A 108 -16.10 -9.83 19.82
N THR A 109 -16.39 -11.00 20.34
CA THR A 109 -17.76 -11.44 20.60
C THR A 109 -18.28 -11.11 22.00
N HIS A 110 -17.44 -10.58 22.89
CA HIS A 110 -17.92 -9.95 24.12
C HIS A 110 -18.75 -8.68 23.84
N THR A 111 -18.71 -8.14 22.62
CA THR A 111 -19.25 -6.81 22.29
C THR A 111 -20.66 -6.78 21.73
N ARG A 112 -21.46 -7.86 21.76
CA ARG A 112 -22.84 -7.77 21.21
C ARG A 112 -23.73 -6.73 21.91
N ILE A 113 -23.36 -6.23 23.10
CA ILE A 113 -24.09 -5.15 23.77
C ILE A 113 -23.50 -3.75 23.44
N HIS A 114 -22.29 -3.66 22.88
CA HIS A 114 -21.53 -2.40 22.84
C HIS A 114 -20.74 -2.12 21.53
N THR A 115 -21.10 -2.77 20.43
CA THR A 115 -20.54 -2.52 19.09
C THR A 115 -20.94 -1.12 18.58
N GLY A 116 -20.07 -0.14 18.79
CA GLY A 116 -20.26 1.21 18.26
C GLY A 116 -19.07 2.15 18.36
N GLU A 117 -18.11 1.87 19.24
CA GLU A 117 -16.98 2.77 19.50
C GLU A 117 -15.67 2.14 19.06
N SER A 118 -15.15 2.58 17.91
CA SER A 118 -13.81 2.24 17.43
C SER A 118 -12.77 3.17 18.04
N GLY A 119 -11.86 2.66 18.87
CA GLY A 119 -10.74 3.43 19.42
C GLY A 119 -10.16 2.87 20.72
N PRO A 120 -9.01 3.40 21.20
CA PRO A 120 -8.48 3.05 22.52
C PRO A 120 -9.50 3.38 23.61
N VAL A 121 -9.71 2.45 24.55
CA VAL A 121 -10.66 2.60 25.66
C VAL A 121 -10.35 3.89 26.45
N THR A 122 -11.28 4.83 26.46
CA THR A 122 -11.15 6.07 27.22
C THR A 122 -11.26 5.79 28.72
N GLN A 123 -10.76 6.71 29.56
CA GLN A 123 -10.89 6.61 31.01
C GLN A 123 -12.35 6.43 31.46
N GLU A 124 -13.25 7.26 30.92
CA GLU A 124 -14.67 7.23 31.27
C GLU A 124 -15.31 5.90 30.89
N LEU A 125 -14.95 5.34 29.73
CA LEU A 125 -15.42 4.05 29.28
C LEU A 125 -14.84 2.90 30.11
N PHE A 126 -13.58 3.02 30.53
CA PHE A 126 -12.95 2.07 31.43
C PHE A 126 -13.65 2.04 32.78
N ASP A 127 -13.81 3.20 33.43
CA ASP A 127 -14.41 3.30 34.76
C ASP A 127 -15.87 2.77 34.77
N GLN A 128 -16.60 2.94 33.67
CA GLN A 128 -17.95 2.38 33.50
C GLN A 128 -17.96 0.86 33.33
N ARG A 129 -16.86 0.27 32.84
CA ARG A 129 -16.79 -1.14 32.40
C ARG A 129 -15.61 -1.91 33.00
N GLU A 130 -15.06 -1.45 34.14
CA GLU A 130 -13.86 -2.03 34.75
C GLU A 130 -14.03 -3.53 35.00
N GLY A 131 -15.16 -3.95 35.58
CA GLY A 131 -15.44 -5.37 35.85
C GLY A 131 -15.46 -6.23 34.60
N TYR A 132 -16.02 -5.71 33.50
CA TYR A 132 -16.01 -6.41 32.21
C TYR A 132 -14.59 -6.61 31.69
N TYR A 133 -13.77 -5.56 31.66
CA TYR A 133 -12.38 -5.68 31.20
C TYR A 133 -11.56 -6.57 32.13
N GLN A 134 -11.85 -6.58 33.43
CA GLN A 134 -11.19 -7.45 34.42
C GLN A 134 -11.48 -8.93 34.13
N ASP A 135 -12.73 -9.26 33.86
CA ASP A 135 -13.16 -10.62 33.54
C ASP A 135 -12.48 -11.09 32.23
N VAL A 136 -12.55 -10.27 31.17
CA VAL A 136 -11.85 -10.54 29.89
C VAL A 136 -10.36 -10.79 30.12
N HIS A 137 -9.70 -9.91 30.88
CA HIS A 137 -8.27 -10.06 31.17
C HIS A 137 -7.94 -11.35 31.92
N LYS A 138 -8.75 -11.72 32.92
CA LYS A 138 -8.56 -12.95 33.69
C LYS A 138 -8.65 -14.19 32.80
N GLU A 139 -9.66 -14.23 31.93
CA GLU A 139 -9.88 -15.33 30.99
C GLU A 139 -8.75 -15.43 29.96
N ILE A 140 -8.26 -14.29 29.45
CA ILE A 140 -7.10 -14.21 28.58
C ILE A 140 -5.84 -14.75 29.28
N VAL A 141 -5.56 -14.30 30.51
CA VAL A 141 -4.39 -14.75 31.26
C VAL A 141 -4.45 -16.23 31.54
N GLN A 142 -5.63 -16.76 31.92
CA GLN A 142 -5.83 -18.19 32.14
C GLN A 142 -5.62 -18.98 30.85
N THR A 143 -6.20 -18.53 29.75
CA THR A 143 -6.03 -19.12 28.40
C THR A 143 -4.56 -19.16 28.02
N LEU A 144 -3.86 -18.03 28.13
CA LEU A 144 -2.46 -17.94 27.75
C LEU A 144 -1.54 -18.72 28.67
N SER A 145 -1.90 -18.85 29.96
CA SER A 145 -1.19 -19.74 30.88
C SER A 145 -1.31 -21.19 30.44
N ALA A 146 -2.50 -21.64 30.01
CA ALA A 146 -2.71 -22.98 29.48
C ALA A 146 -1.95 -23.21 28.16
N LEU A 147 -1.91 -22.20 27.28
CA LEU A 147 -1.22 -22.28 26.00
C LEU A 147 0.29 -22.05 26.09
N SER A 148 0.81 -21.49 27.19
CA SER A 148 2.23 -21.15 27.36
C SER A 148 3.19 -22.33 27.27
N LEU A 149 2.68 -23.55 27.44
CA LEU A 149 3.44 -24.80 27.30
C LEU A 149 3.63 -25.22 25.84
N LEU A 150 2.95 -24.56 24.90
CA LEU A 150 3.03 -24.84 23.48
C LEU A 150 4.05 -23.91 22.84
N ASP A 151 5.00 -24.48 22.11
CA ASP A 151 5.96 -23.73 21.29
C ASP A 151 5.32 -23.31 19.96
N LEU A 152 4.23 -22.54 20.06
CA LEU A 152 3.41 -22.12 18.92
C LEU A 152 3.17 -20.61 18.93
N PRO A 153 3.13 -19.96 17.76
CA PRO A 153 2.79 -18.55 17.68
C PRO A 153 1.33 -18.32 18.07
N ILE A 154 1.13 -17.49 19.09
CA ILE A 154 -0.18 -17.04 19.54
C ILE A 154 -0.39 -15.58 19.10
N TYR A 155 -1.44 -15.35 18.34
CA TYR A 155 -1.92 -14.04 17.92
C TYR A 155 -3.15 -13.68 18.74
N MET A 156 -3.39 -12.39 18.94
CA MET A 156 -4.59 -11.92 19.61
C MET A 156 -5.22 -10.81 18.78
N GLU A 157 -6.49 -10.99 18.46
CA GLU A 157 -7.27 -10.02 17.70
C GLU A 157 -8.32 -9.41 18.63
N SER A 158 -8.20 -8.11 18.88
CA SER A 158 -9.12 -7.34 19.71
C SER A 158 -9.49 -6.07 18.97
N LEU A 159 -10.63 -6.10 18.28
CA LEU A 159 -11.13 -4.98 17.49
C LEU A 159 -11.47 -3.75 18.35
N ASP A 160 -11.79 -3.96 19.63
CA ASP A 160 -12.20 -2.94 20.60
C ASP A 160 -11.11 -2.60 21.64
N GLY A 161 -9.95 -3.27 21.58
CA GLY A 161 -8.87 -3.14 22.57
C GLY A 161 -9.20 -3.67 23.97
N ALA A 162 -10.36 -4.32 24.17
CA ALA A 162 -10.82 -4.79 25.48
C ALA A 162 -9.85 -5.78 26.14
N SER A 163 -9.22 -6.63 25.31
CA SER A 163 -8.27 -7.66 25.76
C SER A 163 -7.14 -7.13 26.64
N PHE A 164 -6.72 -5.91 26.35
CA PHE A 164 -5.60 -5.27 27.03
C PHE A 164 -6.03 -4.07 27.87
N ALA A 165 -7.30 -3.67 27.82
CA ALA A 165 -7.79 -2.47 28.48
C ALA A 165 -7.58 -2.54 30.01
N TYR A 166 -7.94 -3.65 30.65
CA TYR A 166 -7.75 -3.81 32.11
C TYR A 166 -6.29 -3.83 32.51
N SER A 167 -5.44 -4.56 31.79
CA SER A 167 -4.00 -4.57 32.07
C SER A 167 -3.41 -3.18 31.88
N THR A 168 -3.70 -2.54 30.75
CA THR A 168 -3.21 -1.19 30.41
C THR A 168 -3.67 -0.17 31.44
N TRP A 169 -4.93 -0.21 31.85
CA TRP A 169 -5.48 0.69 32.86
C TRP A 169 -4.92 0.43 34.25
N THR A 170 -4.85 -0.83 34.67
CA THR A 170 -4.26 -1.24 35.94
C THR A 170 -2.79 -0.81 36.01
N ILE A 171 -2.04 -0.97 34.93
CA ILE A 171 -0.67 -0.46 34.81
C ILE A 171 -0.67 1.07 34.92
N SER A 172 -1.52 1.77 34.16
CA SER A 172 -1.62 3.24 34.18
C SER A 172 -1.94 3.80 35.57
N GLU A 173 -2.95 3.24 36.26
CA GLU A 173 -3.35 3.61 37.62
C GLU A 173 -2.28 3.23 38.65
N ARG A 174 -1.62 2.07 38.54
CA ARG A 174 -0.50 1.69 39.42
C ARG A 174 0.71 2.59 39.23
N VAL A 175 1.04 2.97 37.98
CA VAL A 175 2.06 3.98 37.67
C VAL A 175 1.67 5.33 38.27
N ARG A 176 0.38 5.69 38.28
CA ARG A 176 -0.13 6.93 38.87
C ARG A 176 -0.11 6.95 40.40
N LYS A 177 -0.27 5.80 41.08
CA LYS A 177 -0.59 5.68 42.52
C LYS A 177 0.57 5.32 43.47
N GLU A 178 1.83 5.28 43.02
CA GLU A 178 3.03 4.89 43.80
C GLU A 178 3.29 3.37 43.86
N LYS A 179 4.22 2.90 43.02
CA LYS A 179 5.14 1.76 43.20
C LYS A 179 6.19 1.84 42.09
N THR A 180 7.39 1.32 42.33
CA THR A 180 8.46 1.37 41.33
C THR A 180 8.07 0.51 40.12
N LEU A 181 8.43 0.92 38.89
CA LEU A 181 8.20 0.14 37.66
C LEU A 181 8.67 -1.32 37.80
N LYS A 182 9.73 -1.55 38.59
CA LYS A 182 10.26 -2.85 38.97
C LYS A 182 9.23 -3.80 39.57
N ASP A 183 8.45 -3.34 40.54
CA ASP A 183 7.44 -4.17 41.22
C ASP A 183 6.28 -4.51 40.29
N GLN A 184 6.06 -3.68 39.25
CA GLN A 184 4.96 -3.83 38.31
C GLN A 184 5.29 -4.77 37.16
N PHE A 185 6.54 -4.79 36.66
CA PHE A 185 6.97 -5.79 35.68
C PHE A 185 6.88 -7.22 36.25
N GLN A 186 7.07 -7.41 37.56
CA GLN A 186 6.97 -8.74 38.18
C GLN A 186 5.55 -9.33 38.18
N ASP A 187 4.52 -8.49 38.21
CA ASP A 187 3.11 -8.91 38.25
C ASP A 187 2.47 -9.01 36.86
N MET A 188 3.16 -8.56 35.81
CA MET A 188 2.62 -8.54 34.45
C MET A 188 2.87 -9.88 33.73
N PRO A 189 1.95 -10.32 32.87
CA PRO A 189 2.21 -11.42 31.95
C PRO A 189 3.10 -10.92 30.80
N LEU A 190 4.38 -10.66 31.12
CA LEU A 190 5.40 -10.16 30.19
C LEU A 190 5.53 -10.95 28.88
N PRO A 191 5.30 -12.28 28.85
CA PRO A 191 5.24 -13.04 27.61
C PRO A 191 4.15 -12.61 26.63
N LEU A 192 3.20 -11.74 27.00
CA LEU A 192 2.12 -11.32 26.11
C LEU A 192 2.36 -9.97 25.43
N ILE A 193 3.41 -9.26 25.84
CA ILE A 193 3.69 -7.92 25.35
C ILE A 193 4.43 -8.02 24.01
N THR A 194 3.71 -7.81 22.93
CA THR A 194 4.28 -7.79 21.56
C THR A 194 4.61 -6.39 21.07
N ARG A 195 4.00 -5.36 21.66
CA ARG A 195 4.28 -3.95 21.38
C ARG A 195 4.35 -3.17 22.68
N LEU A 196 5.41 -2.38 22.86
CA LEU A 196 5.58 -1.50 24.02
C LEU A 196 5.79 -0.06 23.54
N VAL A 197 4.91 0.84 23.96
CA VAL A 197 4.98 2.26 23.62
C VAL A 197 5.23 3.07 24.88
N LEU A 198 6.38 3.71 24.94
CA LEU A 198 6.84 4.51 26.05
C LEU A 198 6.66 6.01 25.71
N ARG A 199 5.45 6.52 25.96
CA ARG A 199 5.02 7.91 25.69
C ARG A 199 4.60 8.67 26.96
N ASN A 200 4.83 9.98 26.99
CA ASN A 200 4.35 10.88 28.04
C ASN A 200 4.02 12.26 27.42
N LYS A 201 3.12 12.27 26.43
CA LYS A 201 2.84 13.44 25.59
C LYS A 201 1.82 14.42 26.20
N ASP A 202 1.11 14.04 27.26
CA ASP A 202 -0.11 14.77 27.67
C ASP A 202 -0.06 15.49 29.02
N LYS A 203 1.10 15.51 29.71
CA LYS A 203 1.23 16.22 30.99
C LYS A 203 2.00 17.53 30.82
N PRO A 204 1.47 18.69 31.29
CA PRO A 204 2.16 19.98 31.22
C PRO A 204 3.48 20.02 32.03
N LYS A 205 3.70 19.01 32.90
CA LYS A 205 4.96 18.73 33.59
C LYS A 205 5.19 17.21 33.57
N PRO A 206 5.82 16.64 32.53
CA PRO A 206 6.03 15.21 32.46
C PRO A 206 6.91 14.75 33.65
N GLN A 207 6.40 13.83 34.46
CA GLN A 207 7.26 13.08 35.39
C GLN A 207 8.28 12.33 34.55
N ARG A 208 9.56 12.62 34.80
CA ARG A 208 10.65 12.07 34.03
C ARG A 208 10.98 10.67 34.54
N ILE A 209 10.74 9.65 33.72
CA ILE A 209 11.04 8.25 34.05
C ILE A 209 12.43 7.92 33.49
N LYS A 210 13.37 7.41 34.30
CA LYS A 210 14.70 7.02 33.79
C LYS A 210 14.59 5.75 32.95
N ILE A 211 15.13 5.74 31.73
CA ILE A 211 15.10 4.53 30.90
C ILE A 211 15.81 3.34 31.58
N SER A 212 16.83 3.61 32.41
CA SER A 212 17.51 2.59 33.21
C SER A 212 16.61 1.84 34.20
N THR A 213 15.42 2.36 34.54
CA THR A 213 14.45 1.62 35.37
C THR A 213 13.61 0.62 34.57
N ILE A 214 13.55 0.74 33.25
CA ILE A 214 12.77 -0.14 32.36
C ILE A 214 13.68 -1.08 31.58
N TRP A 215 14.83 -0.59 31.15
CA TRP A 215 15.76 -1.29 30.28
C TRP A 215 16.08 -2.74 30.70
N PRO A 216 16.37 -3.03 31.99
CA PRO A 216 16.69 -4.40 32.41
C PRO A 216 15.52 -5.39 32.32
N TYR A 217 14.28 -4.89 32.20
CA TYR A 217 13.07 -5.72 32.14
C TYR A 217 12.68 -6.09 30.71
N LEU A 218 13.15 -5.38 29.69
CA LEU A 218 12.78 -5.66 28.31
C LEU A 218 13.10 -7.11 27.87
N PRO A 219 14.23 -7.74 28.26
CA PRO A 219 14.49 -9.15 27.95
C PRO A 219 13.47 -10.15 28.47
N SER A 220 12.70 -9.79 29.51
CA SER A 220 11.64 -10.65 30.04
C SER A 220 10.36 -10.63 29.21
N MET A 221 10.33 -9.88 28.11
CA MET A 221 9.27 -9.85 27.10
C MET A 221 9.73 -10.58 25.84
N PRO A 222 9.76 -11.92 25.83
CA PRO A 222 10.34 -12.70 24.73
C PRO A 222 9.68 -12.47 23.37
N PHE A 223 8.42 -12.00 23.35
CA PHE A 223 7.65 -11.76 22.13
C PHE A 223 7.54 -10.28 21.74
N LEU A 224 8.32 -9.39 22.35
CA LEU A 224 8.32 -7.96 22.03
C LEU A 224 8.82 -7.73 20.59
N LYS A 225 7.90 -7.47 19.67
CA LYS A 225 8.15 -7.19 18.25
C LYS A 225 8.35 -5.71 17.96
N GLU A 226 7.63 -4.83 18.66
CA GLU A 226 7.69 -3.39 18.43
C GLU A 226 7.99 -2.64 19.72
N LEU A 227 9.00 -1.77 19.69
CA LEU A 227 9.35 -0.90 20.81
C LEU A 227 9.39 0.55 20.34
N GLU A 228 8.64 1.41 21.02
CA GLU A 228 8.68 2.86 20.80
C GLU A 228 9.11 3.57 22.09
N ILE A 229 10.14 4.42 21.98
CA ILE A 229 10.71 5.19 23.09
C ILE A 229 10.67 6.67 22.74
N SER A 230 9.95 7.47 23.52
CA SER A 230 9.87 8.92 23.31
C SER A 230 10.64 9.77 24.33
N ASP A 231 10.82 11.05 24.01
CA ASP A 231 11.65 12.08 24.69
C ASP A 231 11.55 12.16 26.20
N ASN A 232 10.40 11.74 26.74
CA ASN A 232 10.08 11.96 28.13
C ASN A 232 10.72 10.94 29.05
N PHE A 233 11.40 9.94 28.48
CA PHE A 233 12.29 9.07 29.22
C PHE A 233 13.60 9.78 29.44
N MET A 234 14.03 9.86 30.70
CA MET A 234 15.36 10.37 30.97
C MET A 234 16.38 9.46 30.30
N GLY A 235 17.05 9.99 29.28
CA GLY A 235 18.28 9.45 28.74
C GLY A 235 19.27 9.20 29.88
N VAL A 236 20.23 8.34 29.60
CA VAL A 236 21.08 7.85 30.67
C VAL A 236 22.24 8.81 30.83
N ASP A 237 22.48 9.20 32.08
CA ASP A 237 23.58 10.10 32.41
C ASP A 237 24.91 9.52 31.90
N ARG A 238 25.04 8.18 31.85
CA ARG A 238 26.18 7.44 31.31
C ARG A 238 25.76 6.10 30.68
N VAL A 239 26.34 5.73 29.54
CA VAL A 239 26.17 4.39 28.93
C VAL A 239 26.60 3.25 29.86
N SER A 240 27.49 3.53 30.83
CA SER A 240 27.87 2.59 31.88
C SER A 240 26.72 2.19 32.79
N ASP A 241 25.67 3.00 32.87
CA ASP A 241 24.55 2.80 33.80
C ASP A 241 23.40 2.00 33.13
N ILE A 242 23.68 1.45 31.94
CA ILE A 242 22.76 0.64 31.15
C ILE A 242 23.41 -0.71 30.87
N ASP A 243 22.69 -1.76 31.24
CA ASP A 243 23.06 -3.13 30.93
C ASP A 243 22.91 -3.42 29.43
N TYR A 244 23.76 -4.32 28.93
CA TYR A 244 23.52 -4.94 27.63
C TYR A 244 22.27 -5.81 27.72
N ILE A 245 21.37 -5.61 26.77
CA ILE A 245 20.16 -6.42 26.64
C ILE A 245 20.05 -7.02 25.26
N THR A 246 19.42 -8.19 25.18
CA THR A 246 19.08 -8.85 23.93
C THR A 246 17.56 -8.93 23.81
N LEU A 247 17.02 -8.45 22.70
CA LEU A 247 15.61 -8.54 22.36
C LEU A 247 15.48 -9.39 21.08
N GLU A 248 15.33 -10.70 21.25
CA GLU A 248 15.40 -11.68 20.15
C GLU A 248 14.29 -11.48 19.11
N SER A 249 13.08 -11.12 19.56
CA SER A 249 11.90 -10.94 18.71
C SER A 249 11.72 -9.53 18.16
N LEU A 250 12.58 -8.56 18.54
CA LEU A 250 12.37 -7.16 18.18
C LEU A 250 12.55 -6.97 16.68
N GLN A 251 11.50 -6.49 16.04
CA GLN A 251 11.38 -6.30 14.59
C GLN A 251 11.38 -4.82 14.19
N ARG A 252 10.74 -3.98 15.01
CA ARG A 252 10.61 -2.54 14.80
C ARG A 252 11.01 -1.76 16.05
N LEU A 253 11.87 -0.77 15.87
CA LEU A 253 12.27 0.16 16.92
C LEU A 253 12.01 1.59 16.47
N GLU A 254 11.33 2.37 17.31
CA GLU A 254 11.09 3.80 17.10
C GLU A 254 11.65 4.59 18.29
N ILE A 255 12.48 5.60 18.01
CA ILE A 255 13.11 6.46 19.01
C ILE A 255 12.83 7.93 18.66
N ASP A 256 12.19 8.66 19.57
CA ASP A 256 11.83 10.06 19.42
C ASP A 256 12.60 10.94 20.44
N CYS A 257 13.49 11.83 19.96
CA CYS A 257 14.36 12.71 20.77
C CYS A 257 14.28 14.23 20.42
N PRO A 258 13.27 14.96 20.95
CA PRO A 258 12.95 16.33 20.61
C PRO A 258 13.77 17.55 21.05
N THR A 259 14.79 17.56 21.92
CA THR A 259 15.73 18.73 22.08
C THR A 259 16.60 18.71 23.33
N HIS A 260 16.09 18.23 24.47
CA HIS A 260 16.60 18.67 25.77
C HIS A 260 17.69 17.76 26.35
N TRP A 261 18.04 16.71 25.62
CA TRP A 261 19.08 15.74 25.94
C TRP A 261 20.44 16.08 25.34
N LEU A 262 20.51 17.19 24.60
CA LEU A 262 21.72 17.71 23.99
C LEU A 262 22.87 17.65 25.00
N SER A 263 23.82 16.77 24.69
CA SER A 263 25.17 16.87 25.17
C SER A 263 25.57 18.34 25.05
N LYS A 264 25.82 19.01 26.17
CA LYS A 264 26.78 20.11 26.12
C LYS A 264 28.01 19.48 25.51
N ALA A 265 28.37 19.87 24.29
CA ALA A 265 29.60 19.42 23.68
C ALA A 265 30.72 19.54 24.74
N PRO A 266 31.46 18.46 25.07
CA PRO A 266 32.79 18.71 25.59
C PRO A 266 33.51 19.50 24.48
N PHE A 267 34.48 20.32 24.82
CA PHE A 267 35.23 21.16 23.86
C PHE A 267 34.59 22.50 23.49
N LYS A 268 34.68 23.42 24.45
CA LYS A 268 35.43 24.64 24.17
C LYS A 268 36.73 24.62 24.98
N GLY A 269 37.80 24.20 24.31
CA GLY A 269 39.20 24.47 24.70
C GLY A 269 39.89 23.44 25.60
N ASP A 270 40.31 22.29 25.04
CA ASP A 270 41.66 21.71 25.21
C ASP A 270 41.69 20.24 24.76
N PRO A 271 42.33 19.89 23.63
CA PRO A 271 42.36 18.51 23.12
C PRO A 271 43.20 17.53 23.97
N GLN A 272 43.89 18.00 25.02
CA GLN A 272 44.65 17.15 25.94
C GLN A 272 44.06 17.06 27.36
N ILE A 273 42.98 17.77 27.67
CA ILE A 273 42.36 17.70 29.00
C ILE A 273 41.01 16.99 28.90
N SER A 274 41.07 15.70 29.24
CA SER A 274 40.02 14.97 29.95
C SER A 274 39.05 14.08 29.13
N LEU A 275 39.49 12.83 28.96
CA LEU A 275 38.75 11.66 29.49
C LEU A 275 38.52 11.83 31.02
N SER A 276 37.85 12.92 31.45
CA SER A 276 37.53 13.13 32.87
C SER A 276 36.45 12.13 33.26
N LYS A 277 36.37 11.86 34.56
CA LYS A 277 35.45 10.94 35.27
C LYS A 277 33.93 11.15 35.02
N ASN A 278 33.56 11.99 34.07
CA ASN A 278 32.21 12.28 33.61
C ASN A 278 32.08 11.78 32.16
N GLY A 279 31.69 10.51 32.00
CA GLY A 279 31.54 9.86 30.70
C GLY A 279 30.61 10.60 29.73
N LEU A 280 30.67 10.22 28.46
CA LEU A 280 29.77 10.70 27.40
C LEU A 280 28.32 10.60 27.87
N ARG A 281 27.64 11.75 27.94
CA ARG A 281 26.18 11.77 28.05
C ARG A 281 25.64 11.23 26.75
N VAL A 282 24.87 10.17 26.85
CA VAL A 282 24.33 9.48 25.70
C VAL A 282 22.83 9.67 25.73
N GLY A 283 22.33 10.41 24.74
CA GLY A 283 20.89 10.53 24.51
C GLY A 283 20.27 9.15 24.26
N LEU A 284 18.96 9.10 24.04
CA LEU A 284 18.24 7.84 23.81
C LEU A 284 18.85 7.00 22.67
N PHE A 285 19.53 7.64 21.73
CA PHE A 285 20.17 6.96 20.63
C PHE A 285 21.33 6.02 20.98
N GLY A 286 22.14 6.31 22.00
CA GLY A 286 23.19 5.34 22.35
C GLY A 286 22.71 4.20 23.25
N LEU A 287 21.39 4.09 23.50
CA LEU A 287 20.78 2.83 23.87
C LEU A 287 21.06 1.74 22.83
N LEU A 288 21.19 2.13 21.55
CA LEU A 288 21.47 1.20 20.46
C LEU A 288 22.80 0.47 20.65
N HIS A 289 23.80 1.09 21.30
CA HIS A 289 25.06 0.43 21.62
C HIS A 289 24.94 -0.68 22.68
N ARG A 290 23.85 -0.70 23.43
CA ARG A 290 23.58 -1.67 24.50
C ARG A 290 22.43 -2.62 24.14
N LEU A 291 21.93 -2.54 22.91
CA LEU A 291 20.85 -3.37 22.40
C LEU A 291 21.41 -4.37 21.39
N GLN A 292 21.11 -5.64 21.59
CA GLN A 292 21.23 -6.67 20.56
C GLN A 292 19.83 -7.07 20.12
N ALA A 293 19.53 -6.90 18.83
CA ALA A 293 18.22 -7.24 18.27
C ALA A 293 18.42 -7.88 16.88
N PRO A 294 18.59 -9.21 16.80
CA PRO A 294 18.97 -9.89 15.55
C PRO A 294 17.90 -9.81 14.46
N LEU A 295 16.63 -9.65 14.83
CA LEU A 295 15.50 -9.56 13.90
C LEU A 295 15.07 -8.12 13.60
N LEU A 296 15.81 -7.12 14.11
CA LEU A 296 15.48 -5.71 13.92
C LEU A 296 15.72 -5.33 12.47
N HIS A 297 14.63 -5.16 11.73
CA HIS A 297 14.67 -4.81 10.31
C HIS A 297 14.10 -3.43 10.02
N THR A 298 13.32 -2.84 10.94
CA THR A 298 12.78 -1.49 10.80
C THR A 298 13.25 -0.59 11.94
N LEU A 299 13.91 0.52 11.61
CA LEU A 299 14.34 1.53 12.58
C LEU A 299 13.76 2.89 12.21
N SER A 300 13.05 3.53 13.14
CA SER A 300 12.53 4.88 13.02
C SER A 300 13.21 5.82 14.02
N LEU A 301 13.84 6.86 13.52
CA LEU A 301 14.55 7.87 14.31
C LEU A 301 13.89 9.23 14.11
N ILE A 302 13.39 9.83 15.19
CA ILE A 302 12.77 11.15 15.18
C ILE A 302 13.64 12.08 16.02
N GLY A 303 14.09 13.20 15.46
CA GLY A 303 15.01 14.08 16.17
C GLY A 303 15.63 15.19 15.32
N TYR A 304 16.79 15.66 15.76
CA TYR A 304 17.60 16.65 15.06
C TYR A 304 18.68 15.99 14.19
N PRO A 305 19.16 16.68 13.15
CA PRO A 305 20.11 16.09 12.20
C PRO A 305 21.40 15.55 12.84
N ASN A 306 22.05 16.31 13.73
CA ASN A 306 23.36 15.92 14.29
C ASN A 306 23.23 14.61 15.10
N GLU A 307 22.18 14.50 15.90
CA GLU A 307 21.92 13.35 16.74
C GLU A 307 21.57 12.13 15.91
N ILE A 308 20.74 12.29 14.87
CA ILE A 308 20.43 11.20 13.95
C ILE A 308 21.71 10.73 13.26
N ILE A 309 22.55 11.64 12.77
CA ILE A 309 23.82 11.29 12.12
C ILE A 309 24.75 10.54 13.08
N ASP A 310 24.92 11.04 14.30
CA ASP A 310 25.71 10.35 15.35
C ASP A 310 25.16 8.94 15.59
N THR A 311 23.84 8.80 15.66
CA THR A 311 23.16 7.53 15.87
C THR A 311 23.40 6.55 14.74
N LEU A 312 23.31 7.00 13.50
CA LEU A 312 23.46 6.15 12.31
C LEU A 312 24.84 5.46 12.29
N THR A 313 25.88 6.08 12.85
CA THR A 313 27.19 5.42 13.00
C THR A 313 27.13 4.22 13.97
N SER A 314 26.29 4.29 14.99
CA SER A 314 26.11 3.26 16.02
C SER A 314 25.22 2.09 15.58
N VAL A 315 24.40 2.27 14.54
CA VAL A 315 23.40 1.28 14.10
C VAL A 315 23.99 0.26 13.10
N GLN A 316 25.22 0.44 12.66
CA GLN A 316 25.85 -0.45 11.67
C GLN A 316 25.90 -1.93 12.10
N GLY A 317 25.75 -2.24 13.39
CA GLY A 317 25.67 -3.61 13.90
C GLY A 317 24.32 -4.33 13.69
N PHE A 318 23.29 -3.64 13.19
CA PHE A 318 21.95 -4.21 12.97
C PHE A 318 21.69 -4.50 11.48
N CYS A 319 20.86 -5.50 11.21
CA CYS A 319 20.41 -5.85 9.85
C CYS A 319 19.17 -5.01 9.46
N ILE A 320 19.34 -3.69 9.30
CA ILE A 320 18.24 -2.78 9.00
C ILE A 320 17.87 -2.85 7.52
N LEU A 321 16.63 -3.28 7.22
CA LEU A 321 16.05 -3.28 5.87
C LEU A 321 15.33 -1.97 5.56
N THR A 322 14.73 -1.35 6.57
CA THR A 322 13.96 -0.10 6.46
C THR A 322 14.41 0.90 7.51
N LEU A 323 14.91 2.05 7.04
CA LEU A 323 15.28 3.17 7.89
C LEU A 323 14.30 4.33 7.67
N GLU A 324 13.67 4.79 8.74
CA GLU A 324 12.84 5.99 8.74
C GLU A 324 13.51 7.08 9.58
N VAL A 325 13.70 8.25 9.00
CA VAL A 325 14.30 9.41 9.68
C VAL A 325 13.29 10.54 9.62
N SER A 326 12.90 11.10 10.76
CA SER A 326 12.01 12.25 10.84
C SER A 326 12.70 13.43 11.52
N LEU A 327 13.00 14.46 10.72
CA LEU A 327 13.63 15.68 11.18
C LEU A 327 12.59 16.63 11.76
N LEU A 328 12.70 16.92 13.05
CA LEU A 328 11.82 17.86 13.74
C LEU A 328 12.08 19.31 13.33
N ARG A 329 13.35 19.69 13.19
CA ARG A 329 13.77 21.01 12.70
C ARG A 329 15.20 20.96 12.18
N LEU A 330 15.43 21.64 11.06
CA LEU A 330 16.76 21.76 10.47
C LEU A 330 17.64 22.70 11.29
N GLN A 331 18.83 22.23 11.66
CA GLN A 331 19.90 23.01 12.30
C GLN A 331 21.19 22.84 11.49
N GLU A 332 22.15 23.77 11.64
CA GLU A 332 23.46 23.64 11.02
C GLU A 332 24.19 22.39 11.54
N LEU A 333 24.74 21.61 10.60
CA LEU A 333 25.59 20.47 10.93
C LEU A 333 26.92 20.96 11.48
N VAL A 334 27.42 20.27 12.50
CA VAL A 334 28.80 20.47 12.96
C VAL A 334 29.73 19.71 12.01
N PRO A 335 30.61 20.37 11.21
CA PRO A 335 31.35 19.73 10.11
C PRO A 335 32.33 18.61 10.51
N GLN A 336 32.55 18.39 11.81
CA GLN A 336 33.61 17.52 12.33
C GLN A 336 33.31 16.01 12.24
N LEU A 337 32.06 15.62 11.95
CA LEU A 337 31.62 14.22 12.02
C LEU A 337 31.63 13.47 10.66
N LEU A 338 32.03 14.12 9.56
CA LEU A 338 31.72 13.66 8.19
C LEU A 338 32.88 13.02 7.43
N LEU A 339 34.04 12.82 8.05
CA LEU A 339 35.25 12.39 7.34
C LEU A 339 35.66 10.97 7.78
N GLY A 340 35.23 9.95 7.03
CA GLY A 340 36.11 8.79 6.81
C GLY A 340 35.56 7.36 6.97
N GLN A 341 34.27 7.12 7.12
CA GLN A 341 33.77 5.73 7.15
C GLN A 341 32.94 5.41 5.90
N GLY A 342 33.47 4.49 5.08
CA GLY A 342 32.74 3.90 3.96
C GLY A 342 31.55 3.12 4.50
N ASN A 343 30.36 3.72 4.37
CA ASN A 343 29.14 3.22 4.97
C ASN A 343 28.56 2.07 4.12
N SER A 344 28.81 0.83 4.51
CA SER A 344 28.13 -0.33 3.94
C SER A 344 26.86 -0.63 4.73
N TRP A 345 25.80 0.14 4.53
CA TRP A 345 24.45 -0.23 4.97
C TRP A 345 23.93 -1.38 4.09
N HIS A 346 24.47 -2.57 4.26
CA HIS A 346 23.95 -3.77 3.60
C HIS A 346 23.23 -4.62 4.65
N PRO A 347 21.90 -4.82 4.55
CA PRO A 347 21.04 -4.69 3.35
C PRO A 347 19.94 -3.62 3.51
N LEU A 348 20.26 -2.33 3.48
CA LEU A 348 19.23 -1.29 3.54
C LEU A 348 18.47 -1.20 2.19
N CYS A 349 17.23 -1.68 2.18
CA CYS A 349 16.37 -1.68 0.99
C CYS A 349 15.54 -0.41 0.87
N ASN A 350 15.02 0.10 1.99
CA ASN A 350 14.14 1.27 2.04
C ASN A 350 14.72 2.33 2.98
N TYR A 351 14.83 3.55 2.50
CA TYR A 351 15.24 4.68 3.33
C TYR A 351 14.24 5.81 3.16
N MET A 352 13.62 6.26 4.25
CA MET A 352 12.66 7.35 4.24
C MET A 352 13.15 8.51 5.10
N ILE A 353 13.16 9.72 4.56
CA ILE A 353 13.52 10.95 5.27
C ILE A 353 12.32 11.90 5.25
N LYS A 354 11.71 12.13 6.40
CA LYS A 354 10.62 13.07 6.64
C LYS A 354 11.17 14.36 7.23
N ILE A 355 10.78 15.51 6.68
CA ILE A 355 11.20 16.83 7.14
C ILE A 355 9.93 17.61 7.49
N ALA A 356 9.64 17.72 8.78
CA ALA A 356 8.37 18.29 9.22
C ALA A 356 8.25 19.80 8.94
N GLN A 357 9.35 20.55 9.08
CA GLN A 357 9.38 22.00 8.85
C GLN A 357 10.73 22.44 8.30
N ILE A 358 10.73 23.13 7.15
CA ILE A 358 11.92 23.72 6.54
C ILE A 358 11.92 25.24 6.83
N PRO A 359 12.78 25.79 7.72
CA PRO A 359 12.93 27.23 7.90
C PRO A 359 13.37 27.96 6.61
N LYS A 360 13.03 29.24 6.43
CA LYS A 360 13.34 29.98 5.18
C LYS A 360 14.84 30.08 4.87
N ASN A 361 15.68 30.04 5.89
CA ASN A 361 17.14 30.15 5.78
C ASN A 361 17.84 28.89 6.32
N SER A 362 17.21 27.72 6.19
CA SER A 362 17.80 26.49 6.72
C SER A 362 18.92 25.94 5.83
N PRO A 363 19.97 25.33 6.42
CA PRO A 363 21.02 24.62 5.71
C PRO A 363 20.53 23.25 5.24
N LEU A 364 19.45 23.22 4.45
CA LEU A 364 18.81 22.00 3.97
C LEU A 364 19.78 21.16 3.12
N GLU A 365 20.53 21.83 2.23
CA GLU A 365 21.48 21.21 1.31
C GLU A 365 22.57 20.40 2.03
N PRO A 366 23.35 20.98 2.96
CA PRO A 366 24.35 20.22 3.71
C PRO A 366 23.75 19.07 4.52
N VAL A 367 22.60 19.30 5.18
CA VAL A 367 21.95 18.29 6.02
C VAL A 367 21.51 17.09 5.18
N LEU A 368 20.81 17.35 4.07
CA LEU A 368 20.35 16.30 3.20
C LEU A 368 21.52 15.64 2.47
N GLY A 369 22.52 16.37 2.00
CA GLY A 369 23.70 15.77 1.36
C GLY A 369 24.36 14.71 2.23
N VAL A 370 24.43 14.96 3.54
CA VAL A 370 24.92 13.97 4.52
C VAL A 370 23.95 12.82 4.69
N LEU A 371 22.66 13.07 4.94
CA LEU A 371 21.69 12.00 5.15
C LEU A 371 21.58 11.08 3.93
N LEU A 372 21.58 11.66 2.73
CA LEU A 372 21.55 10.94 1.47
C LEU A 372 22.79 10.06 1.27
N SER A 373 23.95 10.45 1.79
CA SER A 373 25.18 9.66 1.68
C SER A 373 25.14 8.32 2.44
N PHE A 374 24.14 8.11 3.31
CA PHE A 374 23.91 6.83 3.98
C PHE A 374 23.12 5.83 3.13
N ALA A 375 22.48 6.26 2.04
CA ALA A 375 21.70 5.37 1.19
C ALA A 375 22.63 4.52 0.31
N PRO A 376 22.62 3.18 0.43
CA PRO A 376 23.43 2.32 -0.44
C PRO A 376 22.87 2.30 -1.86
N GLY A 377 23.69 1.91 -2.84
CA GLY A 377 23.23 1.68 -4.21
C GLY A 377 22.11 0.62 -4.26
N GLY A 378 21.08 0.87 -5.07
CA GLY A 378 19.88 0.03 -5.20
C GLY A 378 18.80 0.28 -4.15
N CYS A 379 19.06 1.08 -3.10
CA CYS A 379 18.07 1.43 -2.08
C CYS A 379 16.96 2.32 -2.66
N GLN A 380 15.72 2.04 -2.29
CA GLN A 380 14.58 2.91 -2.55
C GLN A 380 14.57 4.03 -1.49
N LEU A 381 14.87 5.24 -1.93
CA LEU A 381 14.88 6.43 -1.09
C LEU A 381 13.59 7.22 -1.26
N ARG A 382 12.98 7.60 -0.14
CA ARG A 382 11.74 8.37 -0.06
C ARG A 382 11.95 9.65 0.76
N LEU A 383 11.91 10.80 0.12
CA LEU A 383 11.99 12.10 0.79
C LEU A 383 10.59 12.66 0.94
N ILE A 384 10.20 13.08 2.14
CA ILE A 384 8.90 13.67 2.46
C ILE A 384 9.14 15.02 3.13
N GLY A 385 8.60 16.12 2.60
CA GLY A 385 8.79 17.45 3.19
C GLY A 385 7.82 18.50 2.65
N ASP A 386 8.00 19.76 3.00
CA ASP A 386 7.22 20.87 2.44
C ASP A 386 7.70 21.29 1.03
N HIS A 387 7.00 22.24 0.38
CA HIS A 387 7.31 22.72 -0.97
C HIS A 387 8.74 23.23 -1.18
N ARG A 388 9.47 23.59 -0.11
CA ARG A 388 10.85 24.05 -0.22
C ARG A 388 11.81 22.93 -0.54
N LEU A 389 11.43 21.68 -0.25
CA LEU A 389 12.16 20.50 -0.69
C LEU A 389 12.32 20.48 -2.23
N LYS A 390 11.33 21.02 -2.97
CA LYS A 390 11.36 21.13 -4.45
C LYS A 390 12.61 21.85 -4.96
N GLY A 391 13.08 22.89 -4.26
CA GLY A 391 14.29 23.63 -4.64
C GLY A 391 15.55 22.77 -4.58
N TYR A 392 15.63 21.87 -3.59
CA TYR A 392 16.75 20.97 -3.39
C TYR A 392 16.68 19.73 -4.30
N ILE A 393 15.50 19.16 -4.50
CA ILE A 393 15.28 18.06 -5.45
C ILE A 393 15.77 18.46 -6.85
N LYS A 394 15.58 19.74 -7.22
CA LYS A 394 16.11 20.28 -8.48
C LYS A 394 17.65 20.21 -8.59
N SER A 395 18.40 20.27 -7.49
CA SER A 395 19.87 20.21 -7.52
C SER A 395 20.42 18.78 -7.57
N ILE A 396 19.62 17.74 -7.25
CA ILE A 396 19.99 16.31 -7.32
C ILE A 396 19.38 15.62 -8.57
N LYS A 397 18.92 16.40 -9.54
CA LYS A 397 18.03 15.99 -10.66
C LYS A 397 18.49 14.82 -11.53
N SER A 398 19.77 14.47 -11.56
CA SER A 398 20.27 13.43 -12.48
C SER A 398 19.91 11.99 -12.12
N THR A 399 19.23 11.74 -10.98
CA THR A 399 19.02 10.38 -10.44
C THR A 399 17.62 10.15 -9.84
N ILE A 400 16.59 10.85 -10.32
CA ILE A 400 15.25 10.80 -9.70
C ILE A 400 14.28 10.03 -10.59
N ASP A 401 13.72 8.93 -10.06
CA ASP A 401 12.80 8.07 -10.83
C ASP A 401 11.35 8.54 -10.80
N VAL A 402 10.86 8.98 -9.64
CA VAL A 402 9.45 9.36 -9.45
C VAL A 402 9.31 10.53 -8.47
N ILE A 403 8.63 11.59 -8.87
CA ILE A 403 8.22 12.67 -7.96
C ILE A 403 6.71 12.55 -7.79
N LYS A 404 6.26 12.29 -6.55
CA LYS A 404 4.83 12.27 -6.21
C LYS A 404 4.46 13.51 -5.43
N TYR A 405 3.66 14.37 -6.04
CA TYR A 405 3.02 15.43 -5.28
C TYR A 405 1.72 14.88 -4.67
N SER A 406 1.59 14.92 -3.33
CA SER A 406 0.35 14.50 -2.69
C SER A 406 -0.14 15.59 -1.74
N ARG A 407 -1.35 16.07 -1.99
CA ARG A 407 -2.03 16.98 -1.07
C ARG A 407 -2.66 16.16 0.05
N GLN A 408 -1.87 15.67 1.01
CA GLN A 408 -2.41 14.85 2.10
C GLN A 408 -3.02 15.67 3.27
N SER A 409 -4.35 15.65 3.32
CA SER A 409 -5.22 15.62 4.52
C SER A 409 -5.48 16.89 5.36
N ALA A 410 -6.43 16.75 6.29
CA ALA A 410 -7.25 17.74 7.00
C ALA A 410 -6.56 18.92 7.72
N MET A 411 -5.23 18.96 7.77
CA MET A 411 -4.44 20.03 8.39
C MET A 411 -3.87 21.04 7.38
N GLY A 412 -4.09 20.84 6.07
CA GLY A 412 -3.75 21.81 5.03
C GLY A 412 -2.25 21.96 4.75
N ILE A 413 -1.41 21.01 5.18
CA ILE A 413 0.03 21.03 4.92
C ILE A 413 0.30 20.25 3.64
N GLU A 414 0.84 20.94 2.63
CA GLU A 414 1.26 20.32 1.37
C GLU A 414 2.53 19.49 1.62
N ALA A 415 2.44 18.18 1.37
CA ALA A 415 3.55 17.25 1.51
C ALA A 415 4.07 16.85 0.12
N TYR A 416 5.35 17.14 -0.10
CA TYR A 416 6.09 16.75 -1.28
C TYR A 416 6.77 15.43 -1.01
N GLU A 417 6.51 14.45 -1.86
CA GLU A 417 7.12 13.14 -1.78
C GLU A 417 7.98 12.89 -3.02
N VAL A 418 9.23 12.48 -2.82
CA VAL A 418 10.11 12.04 -3.91
C VAL A 418 10.58 10.64 -3.63
N GLN A 419 10.41 9.77 -4.62
CA GLN A 419 10.87 8.40 -4.58
C GLN A 419 11.89 8.20 -5.69
N TYR A 420 13.07 7.70 -5.34
CA TYR A 420 14.06 7.33 -6.34
C TYR A 420 14.93 6.17 -5.86
N GLN A 421 15.42 5.40 -6.81
CA GLN A 421 16.36 4.32 -6.61
C GLN A 421 17.76 4.91 -6.69
N VAL A 422 18.54 4.73 -5.64
CA VAL A 422 19.94 5.16 -5.65
C VAL A 422 20.67 4.36 -6.72
N PRO A 423 21.34 5.00 -7.70
CA PRO A 423 22.03 4.26 -8.74
C PRO A 423 23.06 3.33 -8.12
N LEU A 424 23.19 2.13 -8.68
CA LEU A 424 24.29 1.23 -8.36
C LEU A 424 25.58 1.94 -8.76
N SER A 425 26.31 2.48 -7.79
CA SER A 425 27.63 3.05 -8.05
C SER A 425 28.49 1.94 -8.65
N HIS A 426 29.04 2.18 -9.85
CA HIS A 426 30.10 1.35 -10.42
C HIS A 426 31.39 1.54 -9.61
N THR A 427 31.38 1.22 -8.32
CA THR A 427 32.59 0.93 -7.58
C THR A 427 33.10 -0.40 -8.10
N GLN A 428 34.18 -0.33 -8.87
CA GLN A 428 34.90 -1.45 -9.45
C GLN A 428 35.03 -2.61 -8.44
N GLY A 429 34.53 -3.79 -8.80
CA GLY A 429 35.09 -5.05 -8.29
C GLY A 429 34.22 -5.99 -7.45
N GLN A 430 32.91 -5.86 -7.41
CA GLN A 430 32.05 -6.96 -6.93
C GLN A 430 30.97 -7.30 -7.94
N THR A 431 31.20 -8.39 -8.66
CA THR A 431 30.24 -9.02 -9.58
C THR A 431 29.08 -9.60 -8.77
N PHE A 432 27.91 -8.97 -8.87
CA PHE A 432 26.63 -9.61 -8.58
C PHE A 432 26.00 -10.09 -9.90
N PRO A 433 25.25 -11.21 -9.89
CA PRO A 433 24.63 -11.74 -11.10
C PRO A 433 23.49 -10.81 -11.53
N SER A 434 23.65 -10.21 -12.70
CA SER A 434 22.65 -9.39 -13.37
C SER A 434 21.57 -10.26 -14.00
N GLU A 435 20.31 -10.07 -13.63
CA GLU A 435 19.18 -10.30 -14.53
C GLU A 435 18.01 -9.39 -14.16
N TYR A 436 17.65 -8.53 -15.12
CA TYR A 436 16.47 -7.65 -15.25
C TYR A 436 16.35 -6.42 -14.33
N MET A 437 16.72 -5.25 -14.87
CA MET A 437 16.07 -3.97 -14.53
C MET A 437 15.54 -3.33 -15.82
N LEU A 438 14.25 -3.06 -15.86
CA LEU A 438 13.57 -2.27 -16.89
C LEU A 438 13.67 -0.79 -16.51
N ASP A 439 14.26 0.04 -17.37
CA ASP A 439 14.20 1.50 -17.25
C ASP A 439 12.75 1.94 -17.52
N VAL A 440 12.07 2.44 -16.49
CA VAL A 440 10.75 3.06 -16.63
C VAL A 440 10.85 4.50 -16.15
N THR A 441 11.02 5.45 -17.08
CA THR A 441 10.95 6.89 -16.78
C THR A 441 9.51 7.36 -16.90
N CYS A 442 8.87 7.71 -15.78
CA CYS A 442 7.53 8.31 -15.76
C CYS A 442 7.68 9.82 -15.52
N ILE A 443 7.31 10.65 -16.50
CA ILE A 443 7.32 12.11 -16.35
C ILE A 443 5.87 12.57 -16.11
N GLU A 444 5.54 12.93 -14.88
CA GLU A 444 4.30 13.62 -14.52
C GLU A 444 4.59 15.12 -14.39
N MET A 445 3.96 15.96 -15.23
CA MET A 445 4.22 17.40 -15.30
C MET A 445 3.03 18.21 -14.77
N GLU A 446 3.07 18.65 -13.51
CA GLU A 446 2.02 19.56 -12.99
C GLU A 446 2.35 21.05 -13.16
N GLU A 447 3.61 21.49 -13.18
CA GLU A 447 4.00 22.90 -13.38
C GLU A 447 5.51 23.02 -13.72
N ALA A 448 5.85 23.28 -14.99
CA ALA A 448 7.24 23.52 -15.43
C ALA A 448 7.56 25.02 -15.54
N PRO A 449 8.75 25.48 -15.11
CA PRO A 449 9.23 26.82 -15.48
C PRO A 449 9.67 26.82 -16.95
N LEU A 450 9.33 27.93 -17.60
CA LEU A 450 9.20 28.15 -19.04
C LEU A 450 10.47 28.14 -19.91
N ASP A 451 11.65 27.93 -19.34
CA ASP A 451 12.93 28.18 -20.04
C ASP A 451 13.87 26.97 -20.15
N ASP A 452 13.44 25.78 -19.73
CA ASP A 452 14.34 24.61 -19.61
C ASP A 452 14.37 23.76 -20.90
N TYR A 453 15.08 24.26 -21.93
CA TYR A 453 15.36 23.57 -23.21
C TYR A 453 15.99 22.17 -23.05
N ASP A 454 16.52 21.84 -21.87
CA ASP A 454 17.18 20.55 -21.63
C ASP A 454 16.19 19.40 -21.31
N LEU A 455 14.93 19.70 -20.94
CA LEU A 455 13.86 18.68 -20.88
C LEU A 455 13.55 18.10 -22.27
N TRP A 456 13.90 18.82 -23.34
CA TRP A 456 13.63 18.40 -24.73
C TRP A 456 14.63 17.35 -25.24
N LYS A 457 15.64 16.98 -24.43
CA LYS A 457 16.61 15.93 -24.77
C LYS A 457 16.24 14.56 -24.22
N SER A 458 15.36 14.46 -23.21
CA SER A 458 14.88 13.16 -22.74
C SER A 458 13.87 12.64 -23.74
N THR A 459 14.11 11.45 -24.30
CA THR A 459 13.21 10.75 -25.22
C THR A 459 12.43 9.68 -24.44
N PRO A 460 11.37 10.04 -23.69
CA PRO A 460 10.69 9.09 -22.83
C PRO A 460 10.03 7.97 -23.63
N GLU A 461 10.01 6.76 -23.08
CA GLU A 461 9.20 5.67 -23.60
C GLU A 461 7.72 5.82 -23.23
N ARG A 462 7.42 6.48 -22.10
CA ARG A 462 6.05 6.72 -21.63
C ARG A 462 5.88 8.18 -21.22
N LEU A 463 4.86 8.84 -21.76
CA LEU A 463 4.54 10.24 -21.45
C LEU A 463 3.11 10.33 -20.91
N VAL A 464 2.94 10.96 -19.75
CA VAL A 464 1.64 11.19 -19.10
C VAL A 464 1.46 12.70 -18.88
N LEU A 465 0.45 13.28 -19.51
CA LEU A 465 0.07 14.68 -19.38
C LEU A 465 -1.12 14.77 -18.42
N THR A 466 -0.89 15.29 -17.22
CA THR A 466 -1.94 15.56 -16.23
C THR A 466 -2.21 17.07 -16.18
N GLY A 467 -3.46 17.47 -16.35
CA GLY A 467 -3.80 18.89 -16.50
C GLY A 467 -3.90 19.65 -15.18
N GLY A 468 -2.97 20.58 -14.97
CA GLY A 468 -3.19 21.85 -14.26
C GLY A 468 -3.72 22.92 -15.24
N SER A 469 -4.27 24.04 -14.76
CA SER A 469 -4.97 25.03 -15.61
C SER A 469 -4.01 25.78 -16.56
N TYR A 470 -3.74 25.24 -17.74
CA TYR A 470 -2.99 25.90 -18.81
C TYR A 470 -3.95 26.65 -19.75
N ALA A 471 -4.56 27.73 -19.27
CA ALA A 471 -5.26 28.65 -20.16
C ALA A 471 -4.23 29.54 -20.89
N GLY A 472 -3.81 29.14 -22.09
CA GLY A 472 -3.10 30.03 -23.03
C GLY A 472 -1.69 29.62 -23.48
N MET A 473 -1.30 28.35 -23.35
CA MET A 473 -0.02 27.88 -23.90
C MET A 473 -0.19 26.73 -24.90
N GLU A 474 0.24 27.00 -26.13
CA GLU A 474 0.41 26.01 -27.19
C GLU A 474 1.72 25.25 -26.90
N VAL A 475 1.63 24.02 -26.41
CA VAL A 475 2.78 23.12 -26.26
C VAL A 475 2.95 22.35 -27.57
N GLN A 476 4.07 22.57 -28.26
CA GLN A 476 4.39 21.80 -29.47
C GLN A 476 4.85 20.40 -29.07
N LEU A 477 3.90 19.46 -28.97
CA LEU A 477 4.15 18.05 -28.67
C LEU A 477 5.22 17.43 -29.60
N CYS A 478 5.31 17.92 -30.85
CA CYS A 478 6.30 17.52 -31.85
C CYS A 478 7.76 17.79 -31.44
N GLU A 479 8.01 18.78 -30.58
CA GLU A 479 9.37 19.12 -30.12
C GLU A 479 9.81 18.25 -28.94
N MET A 480 8.85 17.69 -28.18
CA MET A 480 9.12 16.91 -26.97
C MET A 480 9.31 15.41 -27.22
N ILE A 481 8.85 14.91 -28.36
CA ILE A 481 8.72 13.46 -28.58
C ILE A 481 9.61 13.00 -29.72
N HIS A 482 10.49 12.04 -29.43
CA HIS A 482 11.14 11.28 -30.49
C HIS A 482 10.19 10.18 -31.00
N ALA A 483 9.74 10.32 -32.23
CA ALA A 483 8.83 9.43 -32.96
C ALA A 483 9.13 7.91 -32.84
N GLY A 484 10.40 7.57 -32.64
CA GLY A 484 10.89 6.19 -32.55
C GLY A 484 10.98 5.60 -31.14
N THR A 485 10.77 6.36 -30.07
CA THR A 485 10.97 5.86 -28.69
C THR A 485 9.68 5.83 -27.87
N LEU A 486 8.74 6.73 -28.13
CA LEU A 486 7.52 6.82 -27.33
C LEU A 486 6.59 5.63 -27.61
N THR A 487 6.41 4.77 -26.61
CA THR A 487 5.55 3.59 -26.65
C THR A 487 4.17 3.82 -26.03
N SER A 488 4.06 4.71 -25.04
CA SER A 488 2.78 5.04 -24.39
C SER A 488 2.58 6.55 -24.24
N LEU A 489 1.40 7.04 -24.60
CA LEU A 489 0.99 8.44 -24.44
C LEU A 489 -0.34 8.50 -23.70
N ASP A 490 -0.38 9.19 -22.56
CA ASP A 490 -1.60 9.47 -21.80
C ASP A 490 -1.80 10.98 -21.73
N ILE A 491 -2.93 11.48 -22.21
CA ILE A 491 -3.25 12.91 -22.30
C ILE A 491 -4.22 13.34 -21.19
N GLY A 492 -4.62 12.42 -20.31
CA GLY A 492 -5.45 12.74 -19.15
C GLY A 492 -6.87 13.24 -19.49
N ASP A 493 -7.60 13.67 -18.45
CA ASP A 493 -9.01 14.13 -18.52
C ASP A 493 -9.17 15.66 -18.49
N SER A 494 -8.06 16.40 -18.46
CA SER A 494 -8.04 17.83 -18.12
C SER A 494 -7.52 18.72 -19.24
N PHE A 495 -7.28 18.19 -20.43
CA PHE A 495 -6.89 18.96 -21.61
C PHE A 495 -8.03 19.02 -22.62
N GLU A 496 -8.33 20.19 -23.18
CA GLU A 496 -9.07 20.32 -24.43
C GLU A 496 -8.01 20.36 -25.55
N ALA A 497 -7.80 19.27 -26.30
CA ALA A 497 -6.67 19.13 -27.23
C ALA A 497 -6.60 20.25 -28.28
N GLY A 498 -7.74 20.84 -28.64
CA GLY A 498 -7.80 21.97 -29.56
C GLY A 498 -7.10 23.24 -29.07
N SER A 499 -6.77 23.35 -27.78
CA SER A 499 -6.15 24.54 -27.18
C SER A 499 -4.64 24.40 -26.90
N VAL A 500 -4.12 23.17 -26.84
CA VAL A 500 -2.76 22.92 -26.34
C VAL A 500 -1.82 22.39 -27.41
N ILE A 501 -2.29 21.68 -28.43
CA ILE A 501 -1.39 21.06 -29.41
C ILE A 501 -1.50 21.76 -30.76
N VAL A 502 -0.58 22.68 -31.03
CA VAL A 502 -0.38 23.22 -32.39
C VAL A 502 0.49 22.26 -33.16
N TRP A 503 -0.15 21.53 -34.06
CA TRP A 503 0.53 20.71 -35.04
C TRP A 503 1.04 21.62 -36.16
N SER A 504 2.35 21.61 -36.39
CA SER A 504 2.87 22.09 -37.67
C SER A 504 2.19 21.31 -38.80
N HIS A 505 1.99 21.90 -39.99
CA HIS A 505 1.29 21.28 -41.13
C HIS A 505 1.94 19.99 -41.70
N ILE A 506 2.85 19.37 -40.97
CA ILE A 506 3.62 18.19 -41.34
C ILE A 506 3.04 16.99 -40.57
N GLU A 507 2.67 15.96 -41.32
CA GLU A 507 2.28 14.65 -40.80
C GLU A 507 3.35 14.10 -39.84
N PHE A 508 3.00 13.87 -38.58
CA PHE A 508 3.94 13.41 -37.54
C PHE A 508 3.72 11.93 -37.24
N ARG A 509 4.77 11.11 -37.36
CA ARG A 509 4.65 9.65 -37.26
C ARG A 509 5.15 9.13 -35.92
N LEU A 510 4.26 8.71 -35.05
CA LEU A 510 4.62 8.05 -33.79
C LEU A 510 4.79 6.55 -34.02
N THR A 511 5.92 6.18 -34.62
CA THR A 511 6.19 4.82 -35.11
C THR A 511 6.33 3.76 -34.02
N ALA A 512 6.62 4.13 -32.78
CA ALA A 512 6.76 3.21 -31.66
C ALA A 512 5.53 3.16 -30.74
N LEU A 513 4.55 4.04 -30.94
CA LEU A 513 3.43 4.19 -30.01
C LEU A 513 2.49 2.99 -30.09
N THR A 514 2.38 2.25 -28.99
CA THR A 514 1.51 1.08 -28.85
C THR A 514 0.28 1.37 -28.00
N SER A 515 0.33 2.36 -27.11
CA SER A 515 -0.77 2.71 -26.20
C SER A 515 -1.07 4.21 -26.21
N LEU A 516 -2.34 4.58 -26.37
CA LEU A 516 -2.84 5.96 -26.29
C LEU A 516 -4.02 6.04 -25.33
N ARG A 517 -3.97 6.95 -24.35
CA ARG A 517 -5.11 7.34 -23.51
C ARG A 517 -5.44 8.81 -23.73
N CYS A 518 -6.68 9.15 -24.08
CA CYS A 518 -7.11 10.53 -24.30
C CYS A 518 -8.63 10.70 -24.16
N ILE A 519 -9.08 11.95 -24.09
CA ILE A 519 -10.51 12.29 -24.16
C ILE A 519 -11.05 11.93 -25.55
N THR A 520 -12.27 11.41 -25.59
CA THR A 520 -12.92 10.95 -26.83
C THR A 520 -12.95 12.00 -27.94
N ASP A 521 -13.26 13.25 -27.60
CA ASP A 521 -13.32 14.36 -28.55
C ASP A 521 -11.93 14.74 -29.10
N ASP A 522 -10.91 14.59 -28.26
CA ASP A 522 -9.52 14.92 -28.59
C ASP A 522 -8.89 13.87 -29.49
N PHE A 523 -9.32 12.61 -29.41
CA PHE A 523 -8.79 11.55 -30.25
C PHE A 523 -8.87 11.90 -31.74
N LEU A 524 -9.98 12.49 -32.21
CA LEU A 524 -10.09 12.93 -33.61
C LEU A 524 -9.09 14.03 -33.96
N VAL A 525 -8.94 15.00 -33.07
CA VAL A 525 -8.02 16.13 -33.24
C VAL A 525 -6.57 15.63 -33.33
N LEU A 526 -6.24 14.61 -32.53
CA LEU A 526 -4.93 13.96 -32.51
C LEU A 526 -4.70 13.05 -33.72
N ALA A 527 -5.72 12.29 -34.13
CA ALA A 527 -5.63 11.30 -35.19
C ALA A 527 -5.45 11.90 -36.60
N VAL A 528 -5.85 13.16 -36.82
CA VAL A 528 -5.68 13.86 -38.10
C VAL A 528 -4.19 14.09 -38.45
N PRO A 529 -3.37 14.68 -37.56
CA PRO A 529 -1.94 14.92 -37.83
C PRO A 529 -1.02 13.76 -37.45
N LEU A 530 -1.47 12.82 -36.60
CA LEU A 530 -0.64 11.73 -36.09
C LEU A 530 -0.86 10.41 -36.83
N VAL A 531 0.21 9.85 -37.38
CA VAL A 531 0.21 8.46 -37.88
C VAL A 531 0.80 7.55 -36.81
N MET A 532 0.00 6.60 -36.32
CA MET A 532 0.34 5.74 -35.18
C MET A 532 0.29 4.25 -35.56
N PRO A 533 1.18 3.78 -36.46
CA PRO A 533 1.02 2.48 -37.12
C PRO A 533 1.14 1.26 -36.20
N GLN A 534 1.70 1.45 -34.99
CA GLN A 534 1.86 0.41 -33.98
C GLN A 534 0.81 0.48 -32.88
N LEU A 535 -0.14 1.43 -32.94
CA LEU A 535 -1.13 1.60 -31.88
C LEU A 535 -1.96 0.33 -31.75
N ALA A 536 -1.86 -0.31 -30.59
CA ALA A 536 -2.53 -1.56 -30.24
C ALA A 536 -3.65 -1.32 -29.24
N ASP A 537 -3.46 -0.38 -28.31
CA ASP A 537 -4.40 -0.08 -27.23
C ASP A 537 -4.83 1.40 -27.29
N LEU A 538 -6.12 1.63 -27.46
CA LEU A 538 -6.73 2.96 -27.39
C LEU A 538 -7.68 3.04 -26.19
N THR A 539 -7.37 3.91 -25.25
CA THR A 539 -8.21 4.21 -24.09
C THR A 539 -8.89 5.57 -24.27
N LEU A 540 -10.21 5.56 -24.34
CA LEU A 540 -11.04 6.77 -24.47
C LEU A 540 -11.68 7.13 -23.14
N THR A 541 -11.46 8.36 -22.71
CA THR A 541 -12.10 8.93 -21.53
C THR A 541 -13.27 9.83 -21.94
N ARG A 542 -14.25 10.00 -21.03
CA ARG A 542 -15.51 10.75 -21.26
C ARG A 542 -16.22 10.46 -22.61
N PRO A 543 -16.54 9.20 -22.96
CA PRO A 543 -17.13 8.83 -24.26
C PRO A 543 -18.64 9.13 -24.36
N LYS A 544 -19.11 10.21 -23.73
CA LYS A 544 -20.53 10.58 -23.70
C LYS A 544 -21.05 11.02 -25.07
N ASN A 545 -20.15 11.42 -25.97
CA ASN A 545 -20.45 11.78 -27.35
C ASN A 545 -19.36 11.19 -28.25
N LEU A 546 -19.46 9.90 -28.58
CA LEU A 546 -18.55 9.35 -29.59
C LEU A 546 -18.73 10.13 -30.90
N PRO A 547 -17.65 10.54 -31.57
CA PRO A 547 -17.76 11.33 -32.79
C PRO A 547 -18.46 10.55 -33.88
N ASP A 548 -19.10 11.28 -34.81
CA ASP A 548 -19.74 10.67 -35.98
C ASP A 548 -18.70 9.78 -36.70
N PRO A 549 -18.96 8.47 -36.87
CA PRO A 549 -18.05 7.53 -37.52
C PRO A 549 -17.64 7.98 -38.93
N ARG A 550 -18.46 8.78 -39.61
CA ARG A 550 -18.13 9.38 -40.90
C ARG A 550 -16.94 10.34 -40.82
N SER A 551 -16.68 10.92 -39.66
CA SER A 551 -15.51 11.76 -39.38
C SER A 551 -14.23 10.93 -39.24
N LEU A 552 -14.35 9.65 -38.85
CA LEU A 552 -13.22 8.72 -38.81
C LEU A 552 -12.88 8.16 -40.19
N GLN A 553 -13.85 8.04 -41.11
CA GLN A 553 -13.62 7.42 -42.42
C GLN A 553 -12.42 8.00 -43.19
N PRO A 554 -12.19 9.33 -43.24
CA PRO A 554 -11.00 9.90 -43.89
C PRO A 554 -9.69 9.45 -43.23
N LEU A 555 -9.66 9.37 -41.89
CA LEU A 555 -8.50 8.95 -41.10
C LEU A 555 -8.22 7.46 -41.27
N ILE A 556 -9.29 6.68 -41.30
CA ILE A 556 -9.29 5.25 -41.53
C ILE A 556 -8.81 4.94 -42.96
N SER A 557 -9.25 5.72 -43.94
CA SER A 557 -8.87 5.55 -45.35
C SER A 557 -7.40 5.87 -45.61
N GLN A 558 -6.74 6.62 -44.72
CA GLN A 558 -5.29 6.79 -44.73
C GLN A 558 -4.62 5.50 -44.25
N ARG A 559 -4.42 4.58 -45.21
CA ARG A 559 -3.86 3.23 -44.98
C ARG A 559 -2.66 3.25 -44.03
N GLY A 560 -2.83 2.68 -42.84
CA GLY A 560 -1.75 2.38 -41.91
C GLY A 560 -1.80 3.11 -40.57
N CYS A 561 -2.68 4.10 -40.38
CA CYS A 561 -2.72 4.87 -39.11
C CYS A 561 -3.08 4.02 -37.89
N PHE A 562 -3.92 2.98 -38.06
CA PHE A 562 -4.41 2.14 -36.96
C PHE A 562 -4.36 0.64 -37.29
N ALA A 563 -3.39 0.23 -38.11
CA ALA A 563 -3.33 -1.13 -38.66
C ALA A 563 -3.21 -2.23 -37.59
N LYS A 564 -2.75 -1.88 -36.38
CA LYS A 564 -2.55 -2.80 -35.27
C LYS A 564 -3.51 -2.60 -34.11
N LEU A 565 -4.55 -1.76 -34.24
CA LEU A 565 -5.43 -1.48 -33.12
C LEU A 565 -6.23 -2.74 -32.75
N VAL A 566 -5.96 -3.30 -31.57
CA VAL A 566 -6.56 -4.54 -31.07
C VAL A 566 -7.59 -4.25 -29.98
N THR A 567 -7.25 -3.33 -29.06
CA THR A 567 -8.03 -3.07 -27.85
C THR A 567 -8.61 -1.65 -27.88
N LEU A 568 -9.93 -1.54 -27.67
CA LEU A 568 -10.61 -0.29 -27.43
C LEU A 568 -11.16 -0.27 -25.99
N ARG A 569 -10.62 0.61 -25.15
CA ARG A 569 -10.99 0.74 -23.74
C ARG A 569 -11.80 2.01 -23.52
N PHE A 570 -12.84 1.93 -22.72
CA PHE A 570 -13.61 3.06 -22.22
C PHE A 570 -13.45 3.16 -20.70
N GLU A 571 -13.13 4.34 -20.18
CA GLU A 571 -13.04 4.55 -18.72
C GLU A 571 -14.34 5.06 -18.09
N GLU A 572 -15.14 5.75 -18.90
CA GLU A 572 -16.48 6.19 -18.54
C GLU A 572 -17.51 5.54 -19.47
N PHE A 573 -18.78 5.59 -19.09
CA PHE A 573 -19.87 4.96 -19.85
C PHE A 573 -20.02 5.58 -21.24
N PRO A 574 -19.83 4.80 -22.32
CA PRO A 574 -20.14 5.28 -23.65
C PRO A 574 -21.65 5.27 -23.85
N SER A 575 -22.16 6.31 -24.50
CA SER A 575 -23.58 6.44 -24.83
C SER A 575 -23.74 7.32 -26.07
N PRO A 576 -24.66 6.99 -27.00
CA PRO A 576 -25.47 5.77 -27.05
C PRO A 576 -24.67 4.55 -27.56
N TRP A 577 -25.17 3.33 -27.33
CA TRP A 577 -24.55 2.09 -27.83
C TRP A 577 -24.46 2.02 -29.35
N SER A 578 -25.41 2.61 -30.07
CA SER A 578 -25.35 2.71 -31.54
C SER A 578 -24.05 3.36 -32.00
N SER A 579 -23.63 4.44 -31.33
CA SER A 579 -22.38 5.12 -31.65
C SER A 579 -21.18 4.23 -31.33
N VAL A 580 -21.20 3.43 -30.26
CA VAL A 580 -20.15 2.45 -29.96
C VAL A 580 -20.02 1.42 -31.08
N PHE A 581 -21.13 0.83 -31.51
CA PHE A 581 -21.15 -0.15 -32.59
C PHE A 581 -20.62 0.43 -33.89
N GLU A 582 -21.12 1.59 -34.30
CA GLU A 582 -20.64 2.25 -35.52
C GLU A 582 -19.15 2.62 -35.43
N TYR A 583 -18.67 3.00 -34.24
CA TYR A 583 -17.25 3.29 -34.00
C TYR A 583 -16.38 2.05 -34.21
N ILE A 584 -16.78 0.89 -33.67
CA ILE A 584 -16.05 -0.38 -33.86
C ILE A 584 -16.08 -0.80 -35.33
N ILE A 585 -17.24 -0.70 -35.98
CA ILE A 585 -17.41 -1.01 -37.41
C ILE A 585 -16.49 -0.13 -38.26
N ALA A 586 -16.33 1.15 -37.91
CA ALA A 586 -15.42 2.05 -38.63
C ALA A 586 -13.97 1.54 -38.58
N PHE A 587 -13.43 1.21 -37.39
CA PHE A 587 -12.08 0.66 -37.27
C PHE A 587 -11.89 -0.70 -37.98
N ARG A 588 -12.95 -1.48 -38.11
CA ARG A 588 -12.92 -2.77 -38.82
C ARG A 588 -12.75 -2.62 -40.33
N ALA A 589 -13.22 -1.52 -40.92
CA ALA A 589 -13.10 -1.28 -42.36
C ALA A 589 -11.63 -1.10 -42.86
N LEU A 590 -10.64 -1.18 -41.96
CA LEU A 590 -9.22 -0.92 -42.19
C LEU A 590 -8.44 -2.04 -42.92
N GLY A 591 -8.95 -3.27 -43.00
CA GLY A 591 -8.30 -4.34 -43.76
C GLY A 591 -8.50 -5.75 -43.19
N THR A 592 -8.06 -6.77 -43.94
CA THR A 592 -8.34 -8.19 -43.63
C THR A 592 -7.58 -8.76 -42.43
N ASP A 593 -6.53 -8.08 -41.96
CA ASP A 593 -5.59 -8.62 -40.95
C ASP A 593 -5.48 -7.75 -39.68
N GLY A 594 -6.30 -6.71 -39.52
CA GLY A 594 -6.24 -5.79 -38.38
C GLY A 594 -7.55 -5.08 -38.09
N GLY A 595 -7.89 -4.95 -36.80
CA GLY A 595 -9.12 -4.32 -36.32
C GLY A 595 -9.33 -4.59 -34.84
N VAL A 596 -10.25 -3.84 -34.22
CA VAL A 596 -10.59 -3.99 -32.79
C VAL A 596 -11.17 -5.38 -32.56
N THR A 597 -10.49 -6.22 -31.79
CA THR A 597 -10.97 -7.55 -31.39
C THR A 597 -11.43 -7.61 -29.94
N THR A 598 -11.05 -6.61 -29.16
CA THR A 598 -11.28 -6.55 -27.71
C THR A 598 -11.82 -5.18 -27.33
N ILE A 599 -12.89 -5.17 -26.55
CA ILE A 599 -13.48 -3.96 -25.98
C ILE A 599 -13.47 -4.08 -24.46
N GLU A 600 -12.94 -3.06 -23.79
CA GLU A 600 -12.99 -2.95 -22.34
C GLU A 600 -13.96 -1.86 -21.92
N LEU A 601 -14.91 -2.21 -21.03
CA LEU A 601 -15.96 -1.32 -20.54
C LEU A 601 -15.90 -1.17 -19.02
N PRO A 602 -16.31 0.00 -18.47
CA PRO A 602 -16.52 0.15 -17.04
C PRO A 602 -17.86 -0.52 -16.70
N GLY A 603 -17.84 -1.72 -16.14
CA GLY A 603 -19.03 -2.49 -15.76
C GLY A 603 -19.55 -3.46 -16.83
N GLN A 604 -20.53 -4.29 -16.44
CA GLN A 604 -21.09 -5.35 -17.27
C GLN A 604 -22.35 -4.88 -18.03
N PRO A 605 -22.32 -4.79 -19.37
CA PRO A 605 -23.50 -4.44 -20.15
C PRO A 605 -24.52 -5.58 -20.14
N HIS A 606 -25.76 -5.28 -20.54
CA HIS A 606 -26.80 -6.30 -20.67
C HIS A 606 -26.41 -7.37 -21.68
N THR A 607 -26.82 -8.63 -21.46
CA THR A 607 -26.45 -9.78 -22.31
C THR A 607 -26.76 -9.56 -23.79
N SER A 608 -27.86 -8.84 -24.10
CA SER A 608 -28.19 -8.47 -25.48
C SER A 608 -27.18 -7.52 -26.13
N ILE A 609 -26.59 -6.60 -25.36
CA ILE A 609 -25.54 -5.70 -25.82
C ILE A 609 -24.23 -6.47 -25.97
N VAL A 610 -23.91 -7.36 -25.02
CA VAL A 610 -22.75 -8.26 -25.13
C VAL A 610 -22.85 -9.08 -26.43
N SER A 611 -24.00 -9.69 -26.71
CA SER A 611 -24.26 -10.43 -27.95
C SER A 611 -23.94 -9.61 -29.20
N GLN A 612 -24.45 -8.37 -29.26
CA GLN A 612 -24.21 -7.48 -30.39
C GLN A 612 -22.73 -7.05 -30.48
N LEU A 613 -22.07 -6.79 -29.36
CA LEU A 613 -20.63 -6.48 -29.34
C LEU A 613 -19.82 -7.67 -29.86
N VAL A 614 -20.13 -8.89 -29.43
CA VAL A 614 -19.49 -10.12 -29.90
C VAL A 614 -19.68 -10.30 -31.41
N GLN A 615 -20.90 -10.09 -31.92
CA GLN A 615 -21.19 -10.15 -33.36
C GLN A 615 -20.43 -9.08 -34.16
N VAL A 616 -20.39 -7.84 -33.66
CA VAL A 616 -19.67 -6.73 -34.31
C VAL A 616 -18.16 -7.00 -34.33
N LEU A 617 -17.59 -7.48 -33.23
CA LEU A 617 -16.18 -7.88 -33.12
C LEU A 617 -15.86 -9.13 -33.97
N GLY A 618 -16.83 -10.02 -34.17
CA GLY A 618 -16.73 -11.26 -34.95
C GLY A 618 -16.95 -11.10 -36.45
N ASN A 619 -17.19 -9.88 -36.96
CA ASN A 619 -17.56 -9.59 -38.35
C ASN A 619 -18.94 -10.14 -38.79
N GLU A 620 -19.82 -10.49 -37.85
CA GLU A 620 -21.13 -11.08 -38.18
C GLU A 620 -22.22 -10.03 -38.41
N LEU A 621 -22.00 -8.79 -37.96
CA LEU A 621 -22.92 -7.67 -38.13
C LEU A 621 -22.34 -6.65 -39.14
N GLU A 622 -23.02 -6.41 -40.27
CA GLU A 622 -22.61 -5.40 -41.26
C GLU A 622 -23.31 -4.04 -41.07
N GLU A 623 -24.56 -4.05 -40.61
CA GLU A 623 -25.33 -2.83 -40.31
C GLU A 623 -26.05 -2.98 -38.97
N PHE A 624 -25.98 -1.94 -38.14
CA PHE A 624 -26.70 -1.88 -36.87
C PHE A 624 -28.06 -1.19 -37.09
N ASP A 625 -29.16 -1.95 -37.03
CA ASP A 625 -30.50 -1.37 -37.04
C ASP A 625 -30.81 -0.77 -35.67
N VAL A 626 -30.68 0.56 -35.57
CA VAL A 626 -30.95 1.37 -34.37
C VAL A 626 -32.37 1.12 -33.81
N GLY A 627 -33.30 0.65 -34.66
CA GLY A 627 -34.68 0.32 -34.26
C GLY A 627 -34.83 -0.93 -33.39
N GLN A 628 -33.81 -1.80 -33.32
CA GLN A 628 -33.88 -3.08 -32.59
C GLN A 628 -33.23 -3.04 -31.18
N ALA A 629 -32.86 -1.87 -30.67
CA ALA A 629 -32.44 -1.78 -29.27
C ALA A 629 -33.57 -2.35 -28.37
N PRO A 630 -33.32 -3.44 -27.62
CA PRO A 630 -34.40 -4.17 -26.97
C PRO A 630 -35.13 -3.25 -25.99
N GLN A 631 -36.45 -3.12 -26.16
CA GLN A 631 -37.30 -2.52 -25.14
C GLN A 631 -37.39 -3.50 -23.98
N VAL A 632 -36.40 -3.46 -23.09
CA VAL A 632 -36.32 -4.36 -21.94
C VAL A 632 -37.39 -3.94 -20.91
N ASN A 633 -38.47 -4.71 -20.83
CA ASN A 633 -39.48 -4.59 -19.78
C ASN A 633 -38.95 -5.24 -18.49
N GLY A 634 -38.10 -4.52 -17.76
CA GLY A 634 -37.56 -4.96 -16.46
C GLY A 634 -38.42 -4.53 -15.26
N PRO A 635 -38.23 -5.15 -14.07
CA PRO A 635 -38.80 -4.67 -12.81
C PRO A 635 -38.37 -3.22 -12.52
N PRO A 636 -39.06 -2.46 -11.63
CA PRO A 636 -38.81 -1.05 -11.37
C PRO A 636 -37.49 -0.79 -10.60
N GLY A 637 -36.36 -1.20 -11.16
CA GLY A 637 -35.02 -0.69 -10.90
C GLY A 637 -34.72 0.50 -11.82
N CYS A 638 -33.51 1.05 -11.77
CA CYS A 638 -33.13 2.29 -12.46
C CYS A 638 -33.51 2.26 -13.96
N VAL A 639 -34.64 2.87 -14.32
CA VAL A 639 -35.18 2.90 -15.69
C VAL A 639 -34.18 3.48 -16.68
N ALA A 640 -33.31 4.39 -16.22
CA ALA A 640 -32.24 4.95 -17.02
C ALA A 640 -31.15 3.91 -17.37
N CYS A 641 -30.82 2.95 -16.49
CA CYS A 641 -29.84 1.90 -16.76
C CYS A 641 -30.38 0.86 -17.74
N LEU A 642 -31.62 0.41 -17.53
CA LEU A 642 -32.33 -0.51 -18.44
C LEU A 642 -32.47 0.08 -19.84
N ARG A 643 -32.93 1.34 -19.96
CA ARG A 643 -33.00 2.05 -21.26
C ARG A 643 -31.65 2.28 -21.91
N SER A 644 -30.58 2.27 -21.12
CA SER A 644 -29.21 2.42 -21.62
C SER A 644 -28.52 1.07 -21.83
N GLY A 645 -29.23 -0.07 -21.81
CA GLY A 645 -28.66 -1.39 -22.11
C GLY A 645 -27.73 -1.97 -21.03
N TRP A 646 -27.89 -1.58 -19.77
CA TRP A 646 -27.07 -2.08 -18.65
C TRP A 646 -27.88 -2.98 -17.70
N ASN A 647 -27.22 -4.00 -17.14
CA ASN A 647 -27.82 -4.83 -16.09
C ASN A 647 -28.00 -4.03 -14.81
N CYS A 648 -29.24 -3.83 -14.36
CA CYS A 648 -29.54 -3.17 -13.10
C CYS A 648 -30.72 -3.88 -12.40
N PHE A 649 -30.46 -4.48 -11.24
CA PHE A 649 -31.47 -5.22 -10.49
C PHE A 649 -32.18 -4.32 -9.44
N ASN A 650 -31.48 -3.35 -8.85
CA ASN A 650 -32.06 -2.28 -8.03
C ASN A 650 -31.06 -1.09 -7.89
N ALA A 651 -31.46 0.00 -7.22
CA ALA A 651 -30.61 1.17 -7.03
C ALA A 651 -29.33 0.91 -6.20
N THR A 652 -29.33 -0.13 -5.34
CA THR A 652 -28.18 -0.50 -4.49
C THR A 652 -27.25 -1.54 -5.13
N THR A 653 -27.66 -2.23 -6.20
CA THR A 653 -26.89 -3.22 -6.97
C THR A 653 -26.63 -2.76 -8.41
N CYS A 654 -26.69 -1.45 -8.65
CA CYS A 654 -26.42 -0.86 -9.94
C CYS A 654 -24.92 -1.03 -10.29
N THR A 655 -24.59 -2.02 -11.12
CA THR A 655 -23.22 -2.27 -11.60
C THR A 655 -22.68 -1.13 -12.46
N ARG A 656 -23.55 -0.23 -12.93
CA ARG A 656 -23.20 1.02 -13.62
C ARG A 656 -22.34 1.98 -12.77
N PHE A 657 -22.10 1.76 -11.48
CA PHE A 657 -21.20 2.65 -10.71
C PHE A 657 -20.07 1.92 -10.00
N LEU A 658 -19.91 0.63 -10.24
CA LEU A 658 -18.76 -0.13 -9.77
C LEU A 658 -17.58 0.11 -10.73
N ALA A 659 -17.00 1.31 -10.69
CA ALA A 659 -15.84 1.70 -11.49
C ALA A 659 -14.61 0.77 -11.29
N SER A 660 -14.62 -0.07 -10.25
CA SER A 660 -13.60 -1.08 -9.98
C SER A 660 -13.73 -2.36 -10.81
N GLN A 661 -14.86 -2.60 -11.50
CA GLN A 661 -15.06 -3.79 -12.33
C GLN A 661 -14.98 -3.42 -13.82
N LYS A 662 -13.81 -3.64 -14.42
CA LYS A 662 -13.64 -3.58 -15.88
C LYS A 662 -14.04 -4.92 -16.48
N VAL A 663 -14.85 -4.89 -17.55
CA VAL A 663 -15.24 -6.10 -18.30
C VAL A 663 -14.58 -6.04 -19.67
N SER A 664 -13.87 -7.10 -20.03
CA SER A 664 -13.30 -7.28 -21.37
C SER A 664 -14.20 -8.19 -22.18
N ILE A 665 -14.61 -7.73 -23.36
CA ILE A 665 -15.46 -8.45 -24.32
C ILE A 665 -14.65 -8.62 -25.60
N THR A 666 -14.51 -9.87 -26.01
CA THR A 666 -13.85 -10.30 -27.25
C THR A 666 -14.86 -10.93 -28.20
N LYS A 667 -14.48 -11.12 -29.47
CA LYS A 667 -15.27 -11.90 -30.44
C LYS A 667 -15.56 -13.35 -30.01
N ASP A 668 -14.78 -13.88 -29.07
CA ASP A 668 -14.91 -15.25 -28.55
C ASP A 668 -15.64 -15.30 -27.19
N THR A 669 -16.17 -14.16 -26.74
CA THR A 669 -16.89 -14.08 -25.46
C THR A 669 -18.19 -14.88 -25.56
N TYR A 670 -18.31 -15.89 -24.70
CA TYR A 670 -19.52 -16.70 -24.60
C TYR A 670 -20.68 -15.84 -24.10
N VAL A 671 -21.75 -15.80 -24.90
CA VAL A 671 -22.98 -15.11 -24.54
C VAL A 671 -24.06 -16.18 -24.27
N PRO A 672 -24.52 -16.34 -23.03
CA PRO A 672 -25.58 -17.28 -22.75
C PRO A 672 -26.85 -16.87 -23.52
N GLU A 673 -27.50 -17.84 -24.17
CA GLU A 673 -28.82 -17.64 -24.77
C GLU A 673 -29.76 -17.13 -23.67
N SER A 674 -30.34 -15.96 -23.88
CA SER A 674 -31.31 -15.39 -22.93
C SER A 674 -32.62 -16.16 -23.05
N ASP A 675 -33.05 -16.80 -21.96
CA ASP A 675 -34.43 -17.28 -21.79
C ASP A 675 -35.45 -16.14 -21.82
#